data_AF-A0A2G3AEM9-F1
#
_entry.id   AF-A0A2G3AEM9-F1
#
_cell.length_a   1.000
_cell.length_b   1.000
_cell.length_c   1.000
_cell.angle_alpha   90.00
_cell.angle_beta   90.00
_cell.angle_gamma   90.00
#
_symmetry.space_group_name_H-M   'P 1'
#
loop_
_entity.id
_entity.type
_entity.pdbx_description
1 polymer ?
#
loop_
_entity_poly.entity_id
_entity_poly.type
_entity_poly.pdbx_seq_one_letter_code
_entity_poly.pdbx_strand_id
1 'polypeptide(L)'
;MNVASCDNHFCHMITDACNKRCYSESFSKPMPTIGVYVAAASLLCTLAMLADAFQAFRLKRLWFPCKFFALNAASLTVLAVAMKLPVDISEPMPGHTDQLSKLASTVFICVVIGNFMPSIGAMSNKEILSNVVALDILVITIIVNLCIEIYTDLIFNLKAEFIATIFLMFLLILVLSFSSLSLATTKKILELNYKEAYQTTMRDDALAFGKLSIDRLKDTVERCWMMVETSNPQFVMARSVTFSTSGTICVLASLILMEALIRIYNSPPYFPNSSTYKWSTGLILIAQSIGVVVGTVAPALRWFIFISFKRSNKIGNDNANCSRVEYYWIRKLVEWKERPLSLNIRGTKFRKYLQGTRNLILAFCIRTQILIVSTSKFVRFVSVVSFNLMFLCQLKGPNYHQSDPEHRRDFEFHRYVLLLEGEEELPERIFTNISGTANRLVDTGRKRQPKHLVNLLRKSSSFSGVADIYYDQVPPLHSVEPSNCWTISLVTLTSIVVALPKVRDQMDYQLIRSVHEGLAFASFVEETMYSEGDLTNIRNAAHLVWEELEIHQKWLDEDLQKPTLEGKTSRETLEMLTGIASKKVMDFKQTTDGGMLDNPLNWPVRIIAANSMYKIGKAILLNSEGHNDLVDEKLFERLSIIIADILSACFTNLPRAITMACNSGVIEEREKSVHRAALLVGKTEDILNVIQHHELPNINSDQSAYIDQWKLTLQPTNLVPVIPSNSEKSL
;
A
#
# COMPACT_ATOMS: atom_id res chain seq x y z
N MET A 1 27.02 27.84 56.61
CA MET A 1 27.23 27.99 58.06
C MET A 1 28.53 27.29 58.41
N ASN A 2 29.40 27.98 59.17
CA ASN A 2 30.77 27.56 59.45
C ASN A 2 30.82 26.19 60.16
N VAL A 3 31.69 25.32 59.64
CA VAL A 3 32.08 24.06 60.26
C VAL A 3 33.02 24.39 61.42
N ALA A 4 32.45 24.73 62.57
CA ALA A 4 33.21 24.84 63.80
C ALA A 4 32.33 24.48 65.00
N SER A 5 32.68 23.37 65.64
CA SER A 5 32.22 22.88 66.95
C SER A 5 30.77 22.40 67.05
N CYS A 6 30.54 21.15 66.68
CA CYS A 6 29.49 20.35 67.31
C CYS A 6 29.85 18.85 67.23
N ASP A 7 30.66 18.37 68.18
CA ASP A 7 30.90 16.94 68.44
C ASP A 7 29.67 16.28 69.09
N ASN A 8 28.49 16.49 68.52
CA ASN A 8 27.24 15.92 68.98
C ASN A 8 26.66 15.05 67.88
N HIS A 9 26.39 13.78 68.17
CA HIS A 9 25.89 12.80 67.20
C HIS A 9 24.63 13.28 66.47
N PHE A 10 23.80 14.07 67.16
CA PHE A 10 22.62 14.73 66.60
C PHE A 10 22.95 15.74 65.49
N CYS A 11 24.06 16.48 65.60
CA CYS A 11 24.46 17.48 64.61
C CYS A 11 24.96 16.80 63.32
N HIS A 12 25.70 15.70 63.43
CA HIS A 12 26.06 14.86 62.30
C HIS A 12 24.83 14.24 61.62
N MET A 13 23.86 13.73 62.40
CA MET A 13 22.63 13.15 61.87
C MET A 13 21.76 14.20 61.13
N ILE A 14 21.66 15.42 61.67
CA ILE A 14 20.95 16.53 61.03
C ILE A 14 21.70 16.99 59.77
N THR A 15 23.02 17.05 59.80
CA THR A 15 23.83 17.47 58.64
C THR A 15 23.78 16.42 57.52
N ASP A 16 23.82 15.13 57.84
CA ASP A 16 23.63 14.05 56.87
C ASP A 16 22.20 14.00 56.32
N ALA A 17 21.19 14.22 57.16
CA ALA A 17 19.80 14.33 56.70
C ALA A 17 19.60 15.56 55.81
N CYS A 18 20.22 16.69 56.14
CA CYS A 18 20.16 17.92 55.36
C CYS A 18 20.93 17.78 54.05
N ASN A 19 22.11 17.15 54.05
CA ASN A 19 22.84 16.80 52.85
C ASN A 19 22.03 15.86 51.98
N LYS A 20 21.48 14.76 52.51
CA LYS A 20 20.59 13.86 51.75
C LYS A 20 19.40 14.61 51.14
N ARG A 21 18.79 15.54 51.88
CA ARG A 21 17.68 16.37 51.40
C ARG A 21 18.11 17.33 50.28
N CYS A 22 19.20 18.08 50.47
CA CYS A 22 19.78 18.98 49.46
C CYS A 22 20.22 18.22 48.19
N TYR A 23 20.84 17.04 48.35
CA TYR A 23 21.17 16.15 47.24
C TYR A 23 19.89 15.69 46.52
N SER A 24 18.86 15.24 47.22
CA SER A 24 17.56 14.85 46.62
C SER A 24 16.84 16.01 45.90
N GLU A 25 16.95 17.23 46.42
CA GLU A 25 16.38 18.43 45.79
C GLU A 25 17.11 18.81 44.50
N SER A 26 18.42 18.57 44.42
CA SER A 26 19.19 18.82 43.19
C SER A 26 18.86 17.82 42.05
N PHE A 27 18.64 16.54 42.38
CA PHE A 27 18.28 15.49 41.42
C PHE A 27 16.83 15.60 40.94
N SER A 28 15.94 16.24 41.69
CA SER A 28 14.52 16.43 41.35
C SER A 28 14.23 17.68 40.51
N LYS A 29 15.18 18.62 40.37
CA LYS A 29 15.06 19.82 39.52
C LYS A 29 14.62 19.55 38.06
N PRO A 30 15.11 18.51 37.35
CA PRO A 30 14.70 18.26 35.97
C PRO A 30 13.33 17.57 35.84
N MET A 31 12.73 17.05 36.93
CA MET A 31 11.50 16.24 36.87
C MET A 31 10.28 16.99 36.27
N PRO A 32 10.03 18.28 36.59
CA PRO A 32 8.98 19.04 35.92
C PRO A 32 9.18 19.16 34.40
N THR A 33 10.43 19.34 33.94
CA THR A 33 10.76 19.41 32.51
C THR A 33 10.57 18.06 31.82
N ILE A 34 10.92 16.97 32.50
CA ILE A 34 10.62 15.61 32.04
C ILE A 34 9.10 15.44 31.91
N GLY A 35 8.31 15.93 32.86
CA GLY A 35 6.85 15.86 32.78
C GLY A 35 6.26 16.66 31.60
N VAL A 36 6.83 17.81 31.25
CA VAL A 36 6.47 18.54 30.02
C VAL A 36 6.79 17.70 28.77
N TYR A 37 7.92 17.00 28.75
CA TYR A 37 8.27 16.11 27.64
C TYR A 37 7.29 14.92 27.52
N VAL A 38 6.87 14.34 28.64
CA VAL A 38 5.83 13.29 28.68
C VAL A 38 4.49 13.81 28.15
N ALA A 39 4.06 14.99 28.57
CA ALA A 39 2.83 15.62 28.09
C ALA A 39 2.89 15.90 26.58
N ALA A 40 4.02 16.43 26.08
CA ALA A 40 4.23 16.68 24.66
C ALA A 40 4.19 15.39 23.82
N ALA A 41 4.85 14.31 24.28
CA ALA A 41 4.79 13.00 23.63
C ALA A 41 3.36 12.43 23.60
N SER A 42 2.61 12.58 24.70
CA SER A 42 1.21 12.15 24.79
C SER A 42 0.30 12.92 23.82
N LEU A 43 0.52 14.23 23.67
CA LEU A 43 -0.19 15.05 22.67
C LEU A 43 0.15 14.65 21.24
N LEU A 44 1.41 14.31 20.95
CA LEU A 44 1.82 13.83 19.63
C LEU A 44 1.11 12.53 19.26
N CYS A 45 1.05 11.56 20.19
CA CYS A 45 0.24 10.35 20.02
C CYS A 45 -1.24 10.68 19.77
N THR A 46 -1.78 11.64 20.52
CA THR A 46 -3.19 12.06 20.41
C THR A 46 -3.50 12.69 19.06
N LEU A 47 -2.64 13.58 18.56
CA LEU A 47 -2.78 14.19 17.23
C LEU A 47 -2.70 13.15 16.12
N ALA A 48 -1.81 12.17 16.24
CA ALA A 48 -1.70 11.08 15.27
C ALA A 48 -2.98 10.21 15.24
N MET A 49 -3.52 9.84 16.42
CA MET A 49 -4.81 9.13 16.53
C MET A 49 -5.97 9.95 15.94
N LEU A 50 -6.00 11.26 16.20
CA LEU A 50 -7.01 12.17 15.65
C LEU A 50 -6.94 12.27 14.13
N ALA A 51 -5.73 12.32 13.56
CA ALA A 51 -5.53 12.37 12.12
C ALA A 51 -6.06 11.10 11.42
N ASP A 52 -5.81 9.92 12.01
CA ASP A 52 -6.36 8.65 11.53
C ASP A 52 -7.89 8.65 11.58
N ALA A 53 -8.48 9.08 12.71
CA ALA A 53 -9.93 9.18 12.84
C ALA A 53 -10.56 10.13 11.81
N PHE A 54 -9.97 11.32 11.65
CA PHE A 54 -10.43 12.32 10.69
C PHE A 54 -10.35 11.82 9.24
N GLN A 55 -9.24 11.16 8.88
CA GLN A 55 -9.08 10.59 7.54
C GLN A 55 -10.10 9.49 7.27
N ALA A 56 -10.37 8.63 8.25
CA ALA A 56 -11.38 7.58 8.13
C ALA A 56 -12.78 8.15 7.89
N PHE A 57 -13.19 9.20 8.61
CA PHE A 57 -14.46 9.89 8.36
C PHE A 57 -14.52 10.53 6.98
N ARG A 58 -13.45 11.23 6.57
CA ARG A 58 -13.36 11.89 5.26
C ARG A 58 -13.47 10.89 4.10
N LEU A 59 -12.83 9.73 4.22
CA LEU A 59 -12.88 8.67 3.22
C LEU A 59 -14.09 7.74 3.37
N LYS A 60 -14.97 7.99 4.36
CA LYS A 60 -16.11 7.11 4.71
C LYS A 60 -15.69 5.66 4.96
N ARG A 61 -14.47 5.43 5.47
CA ARG A 61 -13.95 4.12 5.84
C ARG A 61 -14.38 3.79 7.26
N LEU A 62 -15.47 3.02 7.37
CA LEU A 62 -16.13 2.68 8.63
C LEU A 62 -15.23 1.87 9.60
N TRP A 63 -14.18 1.22 9.11
CA TRP A 63 -13.29 0.40 9.94
C TRP A 63 -12.08 1.16 10.53
N PHE A 64 -11.94 2.46 10.25
CA PHE A 64 -10.88 3.33 10.77
C PHE A 64 -9.46 2.75 10.56
N PRO A 65 -8.95 2.76 9.32
CA PRO A 65 -7.58 2.32 9.05
C PRO A 65 -6.56 3.21 9.77
N CYS A 66 -5.43 2.62 10.16
CA CYS A 66 -4.34 3.33 10.82
C CYS A 66 -3.21 3.59 9.82
N LYS A 67 -2.92 4.88 9.58
CA LYS A 67 -1.87 5.33 8.66
C LYS A 67 -0.86 6.24 9.36
N PHE A 68 -1.34 7.18 10.17
CA PHE A 68 -0.50 8.14 10.90
C PHE A 68 -0.02 7.57 12.24
N PHE A 69 -0.87 6.85 12.97
CA PHE A 69 -0.52 6.23 14.26
C PHE A 69 -0.33 4.72 14.12
N ALA A 70 0.54 4.32 13.20
CA ALA A 70 0.89 2.91 12.99
C ALA A 70 1.91 2.41 14.03
N LEU A 71 1.81 1.14 14.44
CA LEU A 71 2.75 0.48 15.35
C LEU A 71 4.12 0.26 14.67
N ASN A 72 5.07 1.14 14.92
CA ASN A 72 6.41 1.05 14.36
C ASN A 72 7.43 1.53 15.40
N ALA A 73 8.72 1.45 15.07
CA ALA A 73 9.78 1.86 16.00
C ALA A 73 9.61 3.31 16.48
N ALA A 74 9.16 4.23 15.61
CA ALA A 74 8.99 5.65 15.98
C ALA A 74 7.78 5.87 16.91
N SER A 75 6.63 5.25 16.65
CA SER A 75 5.48 5.37 17.55
C SER A 75 5.71 4.67 18.88
N LEU A 76 6.48 3.57 18.89
CA LEU A 76 6.90 2.89 20.13
C LEU A 76 7.86 3.73 20.97
N THR A 77 8.82 4.44 20.37
CA THR A 77 9.72 5.32 21.14
C THR A 77 8.98 6.51 21.73
N VAL A 78 8.08 7.14 20.97
CA VAL A 78 7.20 8.21 21.49
C VAL A 78 6.31 7.67 22.60
N LEU A 79 5.73 6.47 22.45
CA LEU A 79 4.92 5.84 23.49
C LEU A 79 5.75 5.56 24.76
N ALA A 80 6.98 5.06 24.63
CA ALA A 80 7.86 4.81 25.77
C ALA A 80 8.14 6.11 26.55
N VAL A 81 8.30 7.24 25.86
CA VAL A 81 8.39 8.56 26.50
C VAL A 81 7.09 8.94 27.20
N ALA A 82 5.94 8.79 26.53
CA ALA A 82 4.63 9.08 27.12
C ALA A 82 4.34 8.22 28.37
N MET A 83 4.90 7.00 28.42
CA MET A 83 4.73 6.03 29.50
C MET A 83 5.76 6.15 30.63
N LYS A 84 6.56 7.23 30.65
CA LYS A 84 7.57 7.39 31.69
C LYS A 84 6.99 7.46 33.10
N LEU A 85 5.82 8.08 33.26
CA LEU A 85 5.16 8.24 34.58
C LEU A 85 4.80 6.91 35.26
N PRO A 86 4.13 5.93 34.61
CA PRO A 86 3.86 4.62 35.21
C PRO A 86 5.09 3.69 35.27
N VAL A 87 6.21 4.04 34.62
CA VAL A 87 7.48 3.29 34.71
C VAL A 87 8.31 3.75 35.92
N ASP A 88 8.07 4.95 36.46
CA ASP A 88 8.85 5.56 37.53
C ASP A 88 8.46 5.02 38.92
N ILE A 89 9.11 3.92 39.32
CA ILE A 89 8.95 3.31 40.66
C ILE A 89 9.75 4.07 41.73
N SER A 90 10.67 4.94 41.33
CA SER A 90 11.66 5.52 42.25
C SER A 90 11.07 6.59 43.18
N GLU A 91 9.83 6.99 42.94
CA GLU A 91 9.23 8.13 43.61
C GLU A 91 7.83 7.84 44.19
N PRO A 92 7.62 8.02 45.50
CA PRO A 92 6.29 7.89 46.09
C PRO A 92 5.45 9.07 45.61
N MET A 93 4.45 8.80 44.77
CA MET A 93 3.51 9.79 44.21
C MET A 93 2.14 9.71 44.91
N PRO A 94 2.00 10.14 46.19
CA PRO A 94 0.79 9.92 46.98
C PRO A 94 -0.33 10.94 46.70
N GLY A 95 -0.06 12.05 45.99
CA GLY A 95 -1.04 13.09 45.74
C GLY A 95 -2.24 12.60 44.92
N HIS A 96 -3.42 13.17 45.14
CA HIS A 96 -4.62 12.82 44.38
C HIS A 96 -4.42 13.02 42.87
N THR A 97 -3.86 14.16 42.48
CA THR A 97 -3.58 14.43 41.05
C THR A 97 -2.48 13.54 40.52
N ASP A 98 -1.53 13.13 41.35
CA ASP A 98 -0.41 12.28 40.93
C ASP A 98 -0.88 10.84 40.68
N GLN A 99 -1.67 10.26 41.60
CA GLN A 99 -2.29 8.94 41.40
C GLN A 99 -3.29 8.94 40.24
N LEU A 100 -4.06 10.01 40.07
CA LEU A 100 -4.98 10.16 38.95
C LEU A 100 -4.23 10.29 37.62
N SER A 101 -3.13 11.03 37.58
CA SER A 101 -2.26 11.13 36.40
C SER A 101 -1.64 9.77 36.06
N LYS A 102 -1.20 8.99 37.06
CA LYS A 102 -0.72 7.61 36.83
C LYS A 102 -1.82 6.72 36.26
N LEU A 103 -3.04 6.76 36.83
CA LEU A 103 -4.18 6.00 36.31
C LEU A 103 -4.53 6.44 34.87
N ALA A 104 -4.52 7.73 34.59
CA ALA A 104 -4.71 8.27 33.23
C ALA A 104 -3.65 7.76 32.26
N SER A 105 -2.38 7.67 32.66
CA SER A 105 -1.31 7.04 31.84
C SER A 105 -1.60 5.57 31.58
N THR A 106 -2.04 4.81 32.58
CA THR A 106 -2.38 3.38 32.43
C THR A 106 -3.59 3.17 31.51
N VAL A 107 -4.60 4.03 31.59
CA VAL A 107 -5.75 3.97 30.66
C VAL A 107 -5.35 4.44 29.27
N PHE A 108 -4.49 5.45 29.16
CA PHE A 108 -4.00 5.95 27.87
C PHE A 108 -3.26 4.87 27.08
N ILE A 109 -2.42 4.05 27.71
CA ILE A 109 -1.77 2.93 27.00
C ILE A 109 -2.78 1.87 26.53
N CYS A 110 -3.83 1.57 27.29
CA CYS A 110 -4.91 0.68 26.83
C CYS A 110 -5.53 1.19 25.52
N VAL A 111 -5.84 2.48 25.47
CA VAL A 111 -6.42 3.12 24.28
C VAL A 111 -5.42 3.15 23.12
N VAL A 112 -4.14 3.41 23.38
CA VAL A 112 -3.08 3.36 22.36
C VAL A 112 -2.95 1.95 21.77
N ILE A 113 -2.94 0.90 22.60
CA ILE A 113 -2.89 -0.51 22.14
C ILE A 113 -4.10 -0.81 21.23
N GLY A 114 -5.31 -0.37 21.61
CA GLY A 114 -6.51 -0.51 20.80
C GLY A 114 -6.44 0.21 19.45
N ASN A 115 -5.74 1.35 19.38
CA ASN A 115 -5.50 2.07 18.13
C ASN A 115 -4.37 1.49 17.28
N PHE A 116 -3.39 0.80 17.88
CA PHE A 116 -2.35 0.12 17.12
C PHE A 116 -2.84 -1.14 16.40
N MET A 117 -3.90 -1.77 16.88
CA MET A 117 -4.38 -3.04 16.35
C MET A 117 -4.54 -3.08 14.81
N PRO A 118 -5.27 -2.15 14.15
CA PRO A 118 -5.43 -2.18 12.69
C PRO A 118 -4.13 -2.07 11.91
N SER A 119 -3.13 -1.37 12.47
CA SER A 119 -1.84 -1.17 11.79
C SER A 119 -1.06 -2.48 11.58
N ILE A 120 -1.28 -3.49 12.44
CA ILE A 120 -0.66 -4.82 12.33
C ILE A 120 -1.01 -5.46 10.98
N GLY A 121 -2.23 -5.24 10.46
CA GLY A 121 -2.66 -5.72 9.15
C GLY A 121 -1.80 -5.23 7.99
N ALA A 122 -1.32 -3.98 8.04
CA ALA A 122 -0.49 -3.40 6.98
C ALA A 122 0.97 -3.86 6.99
N MET A 123 1.45 -4.43 8.09
CA MET A 123 2.88 -4.70 8.29
C MET A 123 3.31 -6.03 7.69
N SER A 124 4.55 -6.12 7.23
CA SER A 124 5.12 -7.40 6.82
C SER A 124 5.25 -8.37 8.00
N ASN A 125 5.32 -9.68 7.73
CA ASN A 125 5.44 -10.69 8.79
C ASN A 125 6.65 -10.49 9.72
N LYS A 126 7.74 -9.89 9.24
CA LYS A 126 8.94 -9.61 10.05
C LYS A 126 8.73 -8.41 10.97
N GLU A 127 8.15 -7.34 10.44
CA GLU A 127 7.84 -6.12 11.20
C GLU A 127 6.78 -6.38 12.27
N ILE A 128 5.77 -7.21 11.98
CA ILE A 128 4.78 -7.64 12.97
C ILE A 128 5.50 -8.23 14.18
N LEU A 129 6.44 -9.16 13.96
CA LEU A 129 7.16 -9.82 15.05
C LEU A 129 7.99 -8.82 15.87
N SER A 130 8.79 -7.97 15.24
CA SER A 130 9.65 -7.03 15.98
C SER A 130 8.84 -6.01 16.76
N ASN A 131 7.80 -5.44 16.16
CA ASN A 131 7.05 -4.34 16.76
C ASN A 131 6.09 -4.83 17.86
N VAL A 132 5.46 -6.00 17.68
CA VAL A 132 4.62 -6.60 18.72
C VAL A 132 5.45 -7.04 19.92
N VAL A 133 6.62 -7.66 19.71
CA VAL A 133 7.51 -8.04 20.83
C VAL A 133 7.99 -6.81 21.60
N ALA A 134 8.35 -5.72 20.92
CA ALA A 134 8.75 -4.49 21.58
C ALA A 134 7.59 -3.87 22.40
N LEU A 135 6.36 -3.89 21.86
CA LEU A 135 5.17 -3.46 22.60
C LEU A 135 4.89 -4.36 23.81
N ASP A 136 4.98 -5.68 23.66
CA ASP A 136 4.80 -6.66 24.73
C ASP A 136 5.77 -6.39 25.89
N ILE A 137 7.05 -6.18 25.59
CA ILE A 137 8.07 -5.88 26.61
C ILE A 137 7.73 -4.59 27.37
N LEU A 138 7.35 -3.52 26.66
CA LEU A 138 6.98 -2.25 27.29
C LEU A 138 5.78 -2.42 28.23
N VAL A 139 4.71 -3.07 27.75
CA VAL A 139 3.47 -3.25 28.51
C VAL A 139 3.69 -4.16 29.72
N ILE A 140 4.41 -5.27 29.57
CA ILE A 140 4.73 -6.17 30.67
C ILE A 140 5.54 -5.44 31.75
N THR A 141 6.50 -4.61 31.34
CA THR A 141 7.29 -3.79 32.29
C THR A 141 6.39 -2.86 33.09
N ILE A 142 5.46 -2.17 32.43
CA ILE A 142 4.49 -1.28 33.10
C ILE A 142 3.59 -2.07 34.07
N ILE A 143 3.08 -3.24 33.66
CA ILE A 143 2.26 -4.12 34.53
C ILE A 143 3.04 -4.50 35.79
N VAL A 144 4.27 -4.97 35.65
CA VAL A 144 5.10 -5.40 36.78
C VAL A 144 5.36 -4.23 37.73
N ASN A 145 5.70 -3.06 37.20
CA ASN A 145 5.96 -1.87 38.00
C ASN A 145 4.71 -1.46 38.81
N LEU A 146 3.54 -1.42 38.18
CA LEU A 146 2.29 -1.10 38.87
C LEU A 146 1.91 -2.15 39.93
N CYS A 147 2.16 -3.44 39.68
CA CYS A 147 1.95 -4.49 40.66
C CYS A 147 2.86 -4.32 41.90
N ILE A 148 4.11 -3.91 41.71
CA ILE A 148 5.04 -3.60 42.80
C ILE A 148 4.52 -2.40 43.62
N GLU A 149 4.05 -1.34 42.95
CA GLU A 149 3.50 -0.15 43.63
C GLU A 149 2.22 -0.46 44.43
N ILE A 150 1.35 -1.35 43.91
CA ILE A 150 0.18 -1.82 44.66
C ILE A 150 0.58 -2.65 45.87
N TYR A 151 1.55 -3.56 45.70
CA TYR A 151 2.02 -4.44 46.78
C TYR A 151 2.72 -3.66 47.90
N THR A 152 3.42 -2.57 47.56
CA THR A 152 4.11 -1.69 48.51
C THR A 152 3.21 -0.61 49.13
N ASP A 153 1.90 -0.68 48.87
CA ASP A 153 0.88 0.27 49.36
C ASP A 153 1.13 1.75 48.96
N LEU A 154 1.92 1.99 47.91
CA LEU A 154 2.14 3.33 47.34
C LEU A 154 0.88 3.88 46.65
N ILE A 155 0.06 2.98 46.11
CA ILE A 155 -1.26 3.27 45.55
C ILE A 155 -2.31 2.89 46.58
N PHE A 156 -3.03 3.86 47.16
CA PHE A 156 -4.01 3.62 48.21
C PHE A 156 -5.44 4.06 47.87
N ASN A 157 -5.62 5.22 47.22
CA ASN A 157 -6.95 5.80 47.02
C ASN A 157 -7.73 5.12 45.87
N LEU A 158 -7.02 4.73 44.81
CA LEU A 158 -7.59 4.18 43.56
C LEU A 158 -7.23 2.70 43.32
N LYS A 159 -6.98 1.92 44.39
CA LYS A 159 -6.49 0.53 44.28
C LYS A 159 -7.36 -0.34 43.38
N ALA A 160 -8.70 -0.26 43.50
CA ALA A 160 -9.62 -1.08 42.72
C ALA A 160 -9.57 -0.71 41.23
N GLU A 161 -9.53 0.58 40.93
CA GLU A 161 -9.43 1.13 39.58
C GLU A 161 -8.11 0.73 38.90
N PHE A 162 -7.00 0.75 39.64
CA PHE A 162 -5.70 0.27 39.15
C PHE A 162 -5.71 -1.24 38.88
N ILE A 163 -6.23 -2.06 39.80
CA ILE A 163 -6.32 -3.53 39.60
C ILE A 163 -7.16 -3.85 38.36
N ALA A 164 -8.32 -3.20 38.21
CA ALA A 164 -9.19 -3.37 37.05
C ALA A 164 -8.46 -2.95 35.76
N THR A 165 -7.79 -1.79 35.75
CA THR A 165 -7.10 -1.29 34.56
C THR A 165 -5.90 -2.17 34.17
N ILE A 166 -5.11 -2.67 35.14
CA ILE A 166 -4.01 -3.61 34.88
C ILE A 166 -4.54 -4.90 34.24
N PHE A 167 -5.66 -5.42 34.75
CA PHE A 167 -6.31 -6.60 34.17
C PHE A 167 -6.76 -6.35 32.73
N LEU A 168 -7.40 -5.20 32.46
CA LEU A 168 -7.80 -4.81 31.09
C LEU A 168 -6.59 -4.64 30.15
N MET A 169 -5.51 -4.02 30.63
CA MET A 169 -4.27 -3.85 29.88
C MET A 169 -3.64 -5.20 29.53
N PHE A 170 -3.60 -6.13 30.48
CA PHE A 170 -3.11 -7.50 30.27
C PHE A 170 -3.97 -8.27 29.25
N LEU A 171 -5.29 -8.13 29.31
CA LEU A 171 -6.18 -8.72 28.31
C LEU A 171 -5.94 -8.12 26.92
N LEU A 172 -5.79 -6.80 26.80
CA LEU A 172 -5.54 -6.13 25.52
C LEU A 172 -4.25 -6.62 24.86
N ILE A 173 -3.15 -6.68 25.61
CA ILE A 173 -1.88 -7.12 25.06
C ILE A 173 -1.96 -8.59 24.65
N LEU A 174 -2.56 -9.47 25.48
CA LEU A 174 -2.80 -10.86 25.10
C LEU A 174 -3.60 -10.98 23.79
N VAL A 175 -4.71 -10.27 23.68
CA VAL A 175 -5.54 -10.30 22.46
C VAL A 175 -4.72 -9.81 21.25
N LEU A 176 -3.90 -8.77 21.41
CA LEU A 176 -3.03 -8.26 20.35
C LEU A 176 -1.97 -9.27 19.92
N SER A 177 -1.16 -9.80 20.85
CA SER A 177 -0.05 -10.70 20.55
C SER A 177 -0.55 -12.00 19.90
N PHE A 178 -1.63 -12.59 20.44
CA PHE A 178 -2.22 -13.82 19.90
C PHE A 178 -2.92 -13.59 18.55
N SER A 179 -3.58 -12.44 18.34
CA SER A 179 -4.14 -12.09 17.02
C SER A 179 -3.06 -11.84 15.96
N SER A 180 -1.92 -11.27 16.35
CA SER A 180 -0.78 -11.07 15.45
C SER A 180 -0.20 -12.40 14.94
N LEU A 181 -0.30 -13.46 15.75
CA LEU A 181 0.24 -14.77 15.41
C LEU A 181 -0.57 -15.46 14.31
N SER A 182 -1.91 -15.33 14.36
CA SER A 182 -2.81 -15.82 13.31
C SER A 182 -2.72 -15.01 12.02
N LEU A 183 -2.32 -13.74 12.09
CA LEU A 183 -2.37 -12.82 10.94
C LEU A 183 -1.56 -13.31 9.74
N ALA A 184 -0.38 -13.89 9.96
CA ALA A 184 0.44 -14.42 8.86
C ALA A 184 -0.28 -15.55 8.08
N THR A 185 -1.04 -16.39 8.79
CA THR A 185 -1.87 -17.44 8.19
C THR A 185 -3.06 -16.83 7.46
N THR A 186 -3.73 -15.86 8.09
CA THR A 186 -4.83 -15.12 7.48
C THR A 186 -4.41 -14.47 6.17
N LYS A 187 -3.28 -13.76 6.13
CA LYS A 187 -2.71 -13.17 4.91
C LYS A 187 -2.50 -14.21 3.81
N LYS A 188 -1.96 -15.38 4.16
CA LYS A 188 -1.73 -16.47 3.19
C LYS A 188 -3.04 -17.03 2.63
N ILE A 189 -4.08 -17.18 3.47
CA ILE A 189 -5.39 -17.65 3.03
C ILE A 189 -6.04 -16.61 2.11
N LEU A 190 -6.02 -15.34 2.51
CA LEU A 190 -6.55 -14.24 1.70
C LEU A 190 -5.85 -14.13 0.35
N GLU A 191 -4.52 -14.31 0.32
CA GLU A 191 -3.74 -14.32 -0.91
C GLU A 191 -4.13 -15.47 -1.86
N LEU A 192 -4.40 -16.66 -1.32
CA LEU A 192 -4.85 -17.81 -2.11
C LEU A 192 -6.26 -17.58 -2.65
N ASN A 193 -7.20 -17.19 -1.79
CA ASN A 193 -8.58 -16.91 -2.17
C ASN A 193 -8.65 -15.78 -3.22
N TYR A 194 -7.81 -14.75 -3.07
CA TYR A 194 -7.70 -13.68 -4.04
C TYR A 194 -7.24 -14.19 -5.40
N LYS A 195 -6.16 -14.99 -5.45
CA LYS A 195 -5.65 -15.54 -6.71
C LYS A 195 -6.66 -16.42 -7.41
N GLU A 196 -7.38 -17.26 -6.67
CA GLU A 196 -8.43 -18.12 -7.21
C GLU A 196 -9.61 -17.30 -7.77
N ALA A 197 -10.10 -16.31 -7.02
CA ALA A 197 -11.18 -15.43 -7.47
C ALA A 197 -10.76 -14.57 -8.68
N TYR A 198 -9.53 -14.04 -8.67
CA TYR A 198 -8.97 -13.28 -9.78
C TYR A 198 -8.84 -14.15 -11.04
N GLN A 199 -8.30 -15.37 -10.94
CA GLN A 199 -8.21 -16.30 -12.07
C GLN A 199 -9.58 -16.66 -12.66
N THR A 200 -10.59 -16.82 -11.80
CA THR A 200 -11.97 -17.06 -12.23
C THR A 200 -12.51 -15.86 -13.01
N THR A 201 -12.32 -14.65 -12.50
CA THR A 201 -12.70 -13.39 -13.16
C THR A 201 -12.04 -13.26 -14.54
N MET A 202 -10.74 -13.54 -14.61
CA MET A 202 -9.99 -13.48 -15.88
C MET A 202 -10.46 -14.52 -16.89
N ARG A 203 -10.85 -15.71 -16.45
CA ARG A 203 -11.36 -16.77 -17.35
C ARG A 203 -12.71 -16.38 -17.93
N ASP A 204 -13.59 -15.84 -17.10
CA ASP A 204 -14.91 -15.37 -17.52
C ASP A 204 -14.77 -14.19 -18.52
N ASP A 205 -13.83 -13.28 -18.25
CA ASP A 205 -13.52 -12.17 -19.16
C ASP A 205 -12.90 -12.66 -20.47
N ALA A 206 -11.94 -13.60 -20.43
CA ALA A 206 -11.26 -14.15 -21.61
C ALA A 206 -12.23 -14.87 -22.56
N LEU A 207 -13.21 -15.61 -22.04
CA LEU A 207 -14.27 -16.22 -22.83
C LEU A 207 -15.17 -15.19 -23.53
N ALA A 208 -15.22 -13.98 -23.01
CA ALA A 208 -16.03 -12.88 -23.54
C ALA A 208 -15.22 -11.88 -24.39
N PHE A 209 -13.88 -11.99 -24.46
CA PHE A 209 -12.94 -11.02 -25.05
C PHE A 209 -12.97 -11.03 -26.59
N GLY A 210 -14.10 -10.67 -27.17
CA GLY A 210 -14.25 -10.42 -28.61
C GLY A 210 -14.14 -8.94 -29.02
N LYS A 211 -14.10 -8.00 -28.06
CA LYS A 211 -14.02 -6.55 -28.36
C LYS A 211 -13.48 -5.76 -27.17
N LEU A 212 -12.60 -4.80 -27.43
CA LEU A 212 -12.08 -3.79 -26.49
C LEU A 212 -13.28 -3.01 -25.90
N SER A 213 -13.78 -3.32 -24.70
CA SER A 213 -14.93 -2.62 -24.12
C SER A 213 -14.59 -1.96 -22.78
N ILE A 214 -14.63 -0.62 -22.74
CA ILE A 214 -14.34 0.18 -21.55
C ILE A 214 -15.30 -0.14 -20.39
N ASP A 215 -16.58 -0.39 -20.68
CA ASP A 215 -17.56 -0.68 -19.64
C ASP A 215 -17.26 -1.99 -18.92
N ARG A 216 -16.75 -3.01 -19.62
CA ARG A 216 -16.25 -4.22 -18.96
C ARG A 216 -14.98 -3.96 -18.18
N LEU A 217 -14.06 -3.14 -18.68
CA LEU A 217 -12.86 -2.79 -17.92
C LEU A 217 -13.20 -2.09 -16.59
N LYS A 218 -14.21 -1.20 -16.60
CA LYS A 218 -14.75 -0.59 -15.39
C LYS A 218 -15.28 -1.64 -14.43
N ASP A 219 -16.08 -2.58 -14.92
CA ASP A 219 -16.66 -3.69 -14.15
C ASP A 219 -15.57 -4.62 -13.58
N THR A 220 -14.59 -5.06 -14.37
CA THR A 220 -13.46 -5.87 -13.91
C THR A 220 -12.67 -5.16 -12.81
N VAL A 221 -12.40 -3.85 -12.95
CA VAL A 221 -11.69 -3.09 -11.93
C VAL A 221 -12.55 -2.86 -10.68
N GLU A 222 -13.87 -2.69 -10.81
CA GLU A 222 -14.80 -2.63 -9.69
C GLU A 222 -14.82 -3.96 -8.91
N ARG A 223 -14.88 -5.09 -9.61
CA ARG A 223 -14.76 -6.44 -9.02
C ARG A 223 -13.43 -6.62 -8.32
N CYS A 224 -12.31 -6.21 -8.95
CA CYS A 224 -10.99 -6.25 -8.33
C CYS A 224 -10.90 -5.36 -7.09
N TRP A 225 -11.48 -4.16 -7.13
CA TRP A 225 -11.54 -3.26 -5.98
C TRP A 225 -12.32 -3.89 -4.83
N MET A 226 -13.44 -4.56 -5.13
CA MET A 226 -14.21 -5.30 -4.14
C MET A 226 -13.40 -6.43 -3.51
N MET A 227 -12.72 -7.24 -4.33
CA MET A 227 -11.86 -8.33 -3.85
C MET A 227 -10.72 -7.80 -2.97
N VAL A 228 -10.05 -6.72 -3.38
CA VAL A 228 -8.91 -6.17 -2.63
C VAL A 228 -9.34 -5.50 -1.33
N GLU A 229 -10.43 -4.73 -1.33
CA GLU A 229 -10.87 -4.07 -0.10
C GLU A 229 -11.39 -5.09 0.92
N THR A 230 -12.09 -6.15 0.47
CA THR A 230 -12.60 -7.22 1.34
C THR A 230 -11.49 -8.15 1.84
N SER A 231 -10.43 -8.35 1.07
CA SER A 231 -9.24 -9.11 1.47
C SER A 231 -8.13 -8.27 2.10
N ASN A 232 -8.33 -6.96 2.25
CA ASN A 232 -7.36 -6.08 2.90
C ASN A 232 -7.17 -6.55 4.35
N PRO A 233 -5.95 -6.93 4.76
CA PRO A 233 -5.73 -7.45 6.11
C PRO A 233 -6.15 -6.47 7.21
N GLN A 234 -6.06 -5.15 6.99
CA GLN A 234 -6.57 -4.18 7.96
C GLN A 234 -8.09 -4.25 8.12
N PHE A 235 -8.82 -4.41 7.01
CA PHE A 235 -10.28 -4.51 7.02
C PHE A 235 -10.74 -5.83 7.65
N VAL A 236 -10.12 -6.93 7.24
CA VAL A 236 -10.38 -8.28 7.81
C VAL A 236 -10.12 -8.30 9.31
N MET A 237 -9.03 -7.69 9.76
CA MET A 237 -8.74 -7.59 11.18
C MET A 237 -9.72 -6.67 11.90
N ALA A 238 -10.14 -5.55 11.32
CA ALA A 238 -11.11 -4.66 11.95
C ALA A 238 -12.51 -5.29 12.13
N ARG A 239 -12.90 -6.24 11.25
CA ARG A 239 -14.11 -7.06 11.42
C ARG A 239 -13.88 -8.34 12.24
N SER A 240 -12.67 -8.58 12.73
CA SER A 240 -12.39 -9.75 13.56
C SER A 240 -12.97 -9.60 14.97
N VAL A 241 -13.33 -10.74 15.56
CA VAL A 241 -13.92 -10.78 16.91
C VAL A 241 -12.93 -10.26 17.98
N THR A 242 -11.64 -10.51 17.81
CA THR A 242 -10.59 -10.09 18.75
C THR A 242 -10.41 -8.56 18.75
N PHE A 243 -10.46 -7.92 17.59
CA PHE A 243 -10.31 -6.47 17.47
C PHE A 243 -11.58 -5.71 17.86
N SER A 244 -12.75 -6.30 17.68
CA SER A 244 -13.99 -5.74 18.26
C SER A 244 -13.95 -5.78 19.79
N THR A 245 -13.43 -6.87 20.36
CA THR A 245 -13.26 -7.04 21.81
C THR A 245 -12.29 -6.00 22.38
N SER A 246 -11.21 -5.65 21.67
CA SER A 246 -10.32 -4.56 22.15
C SER A 246 -11.04 -3.21 22.22
N GLY A 247 -11.99 -2.95 21.31
CA GLY A 247 -12.90 -1.80 21.38
C GLY A 247 -13.70 -1.76 22.68
N THR A 248 -14.28 -2.89 23.10
CA THR A 248 -14.99 -2.98 24.40
C THR A 248 -14.08 -2.69 25.57
N ILE A 249 -12.86 -3.24 25.56
CA ILE A 249 -11.90 -3.05 26.64
C ILE A 249 -11.46 -1.59 26.73
N CYS A 250 -11.24 -0.91 25.59
CA CYS A 250 -10.90 0.53 25.57
C CYS A 250 -12.02 1.41 26.14
N VAL A 251 -13.28 1.09 25.81
CA VAL A 251 -14.46 1.78 26.37
C VAL A 251 -14.54 1.58 27.88
N LEU A 252 -14.40 0.33 28.36
CA LEU A 252 -14.39 0.03 29.80
C LEU A 252 -13.26 0.74 30.54
N ALA A 253 -12.05 0.74 30.00
CA ALA A 253 -10.91 1.46 30.59
C ALA A 253 -11.16 2.97 30.66
N SER A 254 -11.78 3.55 29.62
CA SER A 254 -12.16 4.97 29.61
C SER A 254 -13.23 5.29 30.66
N LEU A 255 -14.21 4.41 30.85
CA LEU A 255 -15.24 4.56 31.88
C LEU A 255 -14.64 4.51 33.30
N ILE A 256 -13.67 3.63 33.55
CA ILE A 256 -12.94 3.57 34.82
C ILE A 256 -12.21 4.90 35.10
N LEU A 257 -11.56 5.50 34.09
CA LEU A 257 -10.92 6.81 34.26
C LEU A 257 -11.94 7.91 34.57
N MET A 258 -13.09 7.90 33.89
CA MET A 258 -14.17 8.86 34.13
C MET A 258 -14.76 8.74 35.54
N GLU A 259 -14.98 7.52 36.02
CA GLU A 259 -15.41 7.26 37.39
C GLU A 259 -14.39 7.79 38.41
N ALA A 260 -13.10 7.48 38.21
CA ALA A 260 -12.02 7.95 39.08
C ALA A 260 -11.91 9.48 39.11
N LEU A 261 -12.09 10.16 37.97
CA LEU A 261 -12.14 11.62 37.88
C LEU A 261 -13.28 12.20 38.72
N ILE A 262 -14.49 11.64 38.61
CA ILE A 262 -15.67 12.08 39.38
C ILE A 262 -15.44 11.84 40.88
N ARG A 263 -14.90 10.67 41.26
CA ARG A 263 -14.64 10.31 42.65
C ARG A 263 -13.62 11.24 43.32
N ILE A 264 -12.53 11.57 42.63
CA ILE A 264 -11.52 12.48 43.15
C ILE A 264 -12.03 13.92 43.20
N TYR A 265 -12.79 14.36 42.20
CA TYR A 265 -13.41 15.69 42.20
C TYR A 265 -14.33 15.91 43.42
N ASN A 266 -15.06 14.85 43.82
CA ASN A 266 -15.98 14.89 44.96
C ASN A 266 -15.32 14.63 46.33
N SER A 267 -14.02 14.31 46.37
CA SER A 267 -13.31 13.97 47.61
C SER A 267 -12.49 15.16 48.14
N PRO A 268 -12.48 15.44 49.45
CA PRO A 268 -11.61 16.46 50.01
C PRO A 268 -10.13 16.07 49.83
N PRO A 269 -9.23 17.02 49.53
CA PRO A 269 -7.82 16.71 49.31
C PRO A 269 -7.16 16.22 50.62
N TYR A 270 -6.78 14.94 50.68
CA TYR A 270 -6.14 14.35 51.87
C TYR A 270 -4.65 14.68 52.00
N PHE A 271 -3.94 14.91 50.88
CA PHE A 271 -2.52 15.24 50.86
C PHE A 271 -2.23 16.36 49.85
N PRO A 272 -1.39 17.35 50.19
CA PRO A 272 -0.91 18.34 49.22
C PRO A 272 -0.05 17.66 48.15
N ASN A 273 -0.12 18.14 46.91
CA ASN A 273 0.69 17.65 45.79
C ASN A 273 2.18 17.77 46.10
N SER A 274 2.83 16.66 46.44
CA SER A 274 4.22 16.60 46.86
C SER A 274 5.14 15.85 45.90
N SER A 275 4.67 15.49 44.70
CA SER A 275 5.54 14.86 43.69
C SER A 275 6.63 15.83 43.21
N THR A 276 7.80 15.29 42.87
CA THR A 276 8.92 16.04 42.28
C THR A 276 8.60 16.55 40.88
N TYR A 277 7.63 15.91 40.20
CA TYR A 277 7.06 16.38 38.94
C TYR A 277 6.24 17.68 39.12
N LYS A 278 5.80 18.02 40.34
CA LYS A 278 5.11 19.27 40.69
C LYS A 278 3.89 19.53 39.80
N TRP A 279 3.80 20.71 39.19
CA TRP A 279 2.69 21.12 38.33
C TRP A 279 2.63 20.35 37.00
N SER A 280 3.71 19.66 36.62
CA SER A 280 3.75 18.91 35.36
C SER A 280 2.87 17.67 35.39
N THR A 281 2.56 17.10 36.57
CA THR A 281 1.59 15.99 36.67
C THR A 281 0.18 16.40 36.25
N GLY A 282 -0.23 17.63 36.56
CA GLY A 282 -1.48 18.20 36.06
C GLY A 282 -1.51 18.32 34.53
N LEU A 283 -0.39 18.74 33.92
CA LEU A 283 -0.29 18.79 32.45
C LEU A 283 -0.38 17.39 31.81
N ILE A 284 0.32 16.40 32.37
CA ILE A 284 0.28 15.01 31.89
C ILE A 284 -1.15 14.48 31.97
N LEU A 285 -1.82 14.68 33.11
CA LEU A 285 -3.21 14.28 33.31
C LEU A 285 -4.11 14.88 32.24
N ILE A 286 -4.05 16.20 31.99
CA ILE A 286 -4.87 16.86 30.95
C ILE A 286 -4.57 16.27 29.57
N ALA A 287 -3.30 16.18 29.18
CA ALA A 287 -2.89 15.69 27.87
C ALA A 287 -3.36 14.24 27.62
N GLN A 288 -3.16 13.36 28.59
CA GLN A 288 -3.52 11.94 28.46
C GLN A 288 -5.03 11.72 28.59
N SER A 289 -5.75 12.47 29.41
CA SER A 289 -7.21 12.42 29.45
C SER A 289 -7.84 12.82 28.11
N ILE A 290 -7.35 13.89 27.48
CA ILE A 290 -7.76 14.26 26.11
C ILE A 290 -7.44 13.12 25.14
N GLY A 291 -6.24 12.54 25.27
CA GLY A 291 -5.79 11.40 24.48
C GLY A 291 -6.69 10.15 24.62
N VAL A 292 -7.17 9.86 25.83
CA VAL A 292 -8.12 8.76 26.10
C VAL A 292 -9.45 9.02 25.41
N VAL A 293 -10.02 10.23 25.55
CA VAL A 293 -11.29 10.57 24.90
C VAL A 293 -11.19 10.44 23.38
N VAL A 294 -10.17 11.06 22.78
CA VAL A 294 -9.94 11.01 21.32
C VAL A 294 -9.65 9.60 20.84
N GLY A 295 -8.76 8.89 21.52
CA GLY A 295 -8.33 7.56 21.12
C GLY A 295 -9.43 6.51 21.28
N THR A 296 -10.40 6.67 22.19
CA THR A 296 -11.50 5.70 22.36
C THR A 296 -12.54 5.78 21.24
N VAL A 297 -12.63 6.89 20.50
CA VAL A 297 -13.60 7.05 19.40
C VAL A 297 -13.48 5.95 18.35
N ALA A 298 -12.28 5.69 17.84
CA ALA A 298 -12.11 4.73 16.75
C ALA A 298 -12.37 3.26 17.18
N PRO A 299 -11.79 2.75 18.29
CA PRO A 299 -12.12 1.41 18.80
C PRO A 299 -13.61 1.25 19.16
N ALA A 300 -14.25 2.27 19.75
CA ALA A 300 -15.67 2.22 20.08
C ALA A 300 -16.56 2.13 18.83
N LEU A 301 -16.25 2.91 17.79
CA LEU A 301 -17.00 2.85 16.53
C LEU A 301 -16.82 1.52 15.82
N ARG A 302 -15.61 0.94 15.81
CA ARG A 302 -15.38 -0.42 15.26
C ARG A 302 -16.25 -1.46 15.98
N TRP A 303 -16.27 -1.40 17.32
CA TRP A 303 -17.11 -2.28 18.13
C TRP A 303 -18.61 -2.11 17.80
N PHE A 304 -19.09 -0.86 17.74
CA PHE A 304 -20.48 -0.55 17.40
C PHE A 304 -20.89 -1.04 16.01
N ILE A 305 -20.04 -0.79 15.01
CA ILE A 305 -20.27 -1.22 13.62
C ILE A 305 -20.37 -2.74 13.54
N PHE A 306 -19.48 -3.45 14.22
CA PHE A 306 -19.48 -4.90 14.26
C PHE A 306 -20.74 -5.50 14.92
N ILE A 307 -21.27 -4.85 15.96
CA ILE A 307 -22.58 -5.23 16.55
C ILE A 307 -23.70 -5.00 15.54
N SER A 308 -23.69 -3.85 14.85
CA SER A 308 -24.76 -3.47 13.93
C SER A 308 -24.90 -4.43 12.74
N PHE A 309 -23.80 -5.02 12.27
CA PHE A 309 -23.81 -5.99 11.17
C PHE A 309 -24.61 -7.25 11.51
N LYS A 310 -24.46 -7.77 12.74
CA LYS A 310 -25.19 -8.97 13.18
C LYS A 310 -26.70 -8.77 13.28
N ARG A 311 -27.16 -7.53 13.53
CA ARG A 311 -28.59 -7.21 13.57
C ARG A 311 -29.23 -7.23 12.18
N SER A 312 -28.47 -6.88 11.14
CA SER A 312 -28.96 -6.82 9.76
C SER A 312 -29.19 -8.21 9.17
N ASN A 313 -28.37 -9.18 9.56
CA ASN A 313 -28.56 -10.57 9.17
C ASN A 313 -29.66 -11.17 10.05
N LYS A 314 -30.82 -11.47 9.44
CA LYS A 314 -31.98 -12.06 10.14
C LYS A 314 -31.53 -13.27 10.96
N ILE A 315 -32.09 -13.38 12.16
CA ILE A 315 -31.90 -14.43 13.16
C ILE A 315 -32.07 -15.83 12.52
N GLY A 316 -30.99 -16.32 11.93
CA GLY A 316 -30.78 -17.72 11.60
C GLY A 316 -30.25 -18.45 12.85
N ASN A 317 -30.22 -19.77 12.78
CA ASN A 317 -29.96 -20.70 13.89
C ASN A 317 -28.50 -20.68 14.42
N ASP A 318 -27.96 -19.49 14.73
CA ASP A 318 -26.55 -19.20 15.03
C ASP A 318 -26.13 -19.52 16.46
N ASN A 319 -27.05 -19.95 17.32
CA ASN A 319 -26.70 -20.40 18.67
C ASN A 319 -25.72 -21.60 18.65
N ALA A 320 -25.62 -22.33 17.53
CA ALA A 320 -24.72 -23.48 17.40
C ALA A 320 -23.25 -23.12 17.10
N ASN A 321 -22.94 -21.91 16.57
CA ASN A 321 -21.59 -21.55 16.11
C ASN A 321 -20.82 -20.65 17.10
N CYS A 322 -21.39 -20.30 18.26
CA CYS A 322 -20.75 -19.38 19.21
C CYS A 322 -19.45 -19.92 19.85
N SER A 323 -19.24 -21.24 19.84
CA SER A 323 -18.12 -21.91 20.51
C SER A 323 -17.08 -22.53 19.57
N ARG A 324 -17.38 -22.69 18.28
CA ARG A 324 -16.44 -23.30 17.33
C ARG A 324 -15.33 -22.32 16.98
N VAL A 325 -14.08 -22.69 17.24
CA VAL A 325 -12.89 -21.91 16.83
C VAL A 325 -12.42 -22.42 15.48
N GLU A 326 -12.30 -21.53 14.50
CA GLU A 326 -11.86 -21.86 13.15
C GLU A 326 -10.38 -22.23 13.12
N TYR A 327 -10.03 -23.20 12.27
CA TYR A 327 -8.67 -23.78 12.28
C TYR A 327 -7.58 -22.76 11.95
N TYR A 328 -7.88 -21.73 11.14
CA TYR A 328 -6.91 -20.71 10.75
C TYR A 328 -6.31 -19.95 11.95
N TRP A 329 -7.04 -19.83 13.07
CA TRP A 329 -6.55 -19.18 14.29
C TRP A 329 -5.38 -19.93 14.94
N ILE A 330 -5.38 -21.26 14.85
CA ILE A 330 -4.39 -22.12 15.53
C ILE A 330 -3.38 -22.75 14.57
N ARG A 331 -3.64 -22.71 13.26
CA ARG A 331 -2.84 -23.40 12.23
C ARG A 331 -1.34 -23.15 12.34
N LYS A 332 -0.90 -21.90 12.49
CA LYS A 332 0.53 -21.58 12.59
C LYS A 332 1.19 -22.19 13.83
N LEU A 333 0.49 -22.17 14.96
CA LEU A 333 0.96 -22.78 16.21
C LEU A 333 1.05 -24.30 16.10
N VAL A 334 0.09 -24.93 15.43
CA VAL A 334 0.10 -26.36 15.14
C VAL A 334 1.26 -26.72 14.22
N GLU A 335 1.44 -25.98 13.11
CA GLU A 335 2.58 -26.15 12.20
C GLU A 335 3.92 -25.98 12.94
N TRP A 336 4.03 -25.00 13.84
CA TRP A 336 5.21 -24.83 14.68
C TRP A 336 5.41 -25.97 15.67
N LYS A 337 4.35 -26.62 16.15
CA LYS A 337 4.46 -27.77 17.04
C LYS A 337 4.92 -29.02 16.30
N GLU A 338 4.49 -29.19 15.04
CA GLU A 338 4.82 -30.34 14.20
C GLU A 338 6.21 -30.26 13.56
N ARG A 339 6.77 -29.06 13.36
CA ARG A 339 8.09 -28.89 12.73
C ARG A 339 9.25 -29.49 13.56
N PRO A 340 10.07 -30.39 12.97
CA PRO A 340 11.25 -30.94 13.65
C PRO A 340 12.28 -29.83 13.94
N LEU A 341 12.99 -29.96 15.07
CA LEU A 341 14.09 -29.06 15.43
C LEU A 341 15.20 -29.15 14.36
N SER A 342 15.41 -28.08 13.59
CA SER A 342 16.55 -27.94 12.67
C SER A 342 17.85 -27.52 13.37
N LEU A 343 17.83 -27.36 14.71
CA LEU A 343 19.00 -26.94 15.47
C LEU A 343 19.98 -28.11 15.61
N ASN A 344 21.15 -27.96 14.98
CA ASN A 344 22.24 -28.94 14.96
C ASN A 344 23.01 -28.94 16.30
N ILE A 345 22.33 -29.25 17.41
CA ILE A 345 22.88 -29.22 18.77
C ILE A 345 23.37 -30.64 19.15
N ARG A 346 24.64 -30.74 19.53
CA ARG A 346 25.40 -31.99 19.73
C ARG A 346 24.99 -32.85 20.95
N GLY A 347 23.91 -32.52 21.67
CA GLY A 347 23.52 -33.17 22.94
C GLY A 347 22.10 -33.74 22.99
N THR A 348 21.96 -35.07 23.09
CA THR A 348 20.67 -35.80 23.02
C THR A 348 19.71 -35.50 24.19
N LYS A 349 20.21 -35.36 25.43
CA LYS A 349 19.39 -35.07 26.61
C LYS A 349 18.84 -33.63 26.61
N PHE A 350 19.70 -32.66 26.28
CA PHE A 350 19.32 -31.26 26.15
C PHE A 350 18.31 -31.04 25.01
N ARG A 351 18.50 -31.73 23.87
CA ARG A 351 17.54 -31.71 22.76
C ARG A 351 16.16 -32.24 23.17
N LYS A 352 16.10 -33.31 23.97
CA LYS A 352 14.83 -33.86 24.50
C LYS A 352 14.13 -32.88 25.44
N TYR A 353 14.88 -32.21 26.32
CA TYR A 353 14.34 -31.19 27.23
C TYR A 353 13.85 -29.94 26.48
N LEU A 354 14.64 -29.44 25.52
CA LEU A 354 14.28 -28.28 24.68
C LEU A 354 13.04 -28.57 23.84
N GLN A 355 12.92 -29.77 23.27
CA GLN A 355 11.72 -30.17 22.53
C GLN A 355 10.51 -30.34 23.46
N GLY A 356 10.69 -30.90 24.65
CA GLY A 356 9.62 -31.04 25.65
C GLY A 356 9.08 -29.69 26.12
N THR A 357 9.97 -28.76 26.47
CA THR A 357 9.59 -27.40 26.89
C THR A 357 8.93 -26.61 25.77
N ARG A 358 9.48 -26.64 24.54
CA ARG A 358 8.85 -26.04 23.36
C ARG A 358 7.44 -26.57 23.12
N ASN A 359 7.25 -27.90 23.17
CA ASN A 359 5.95 -28.52 22.96
C ASN A 359 4.94 -28.11 24.04
N LEU A 360 5.38 -27.99 25.29
CA LEU A 360 4.57 -27.49 26.40
C LEU A 360 4.15 -26.03 26.16
N ILE A 361 5.09 -25.17 25.78
CA ILE A 361 4.83 -23.75 25.47
C ILE A 361 3.85 -23.63 24.32
N LEU A 362 4.07 -24.32 23.21
CA LEU A 362 3.17 -24.27 22.05
C LEU A 362 1.78 -24.85 22.37
N ALA A 363 1.69 -25.91 23.17
CA ALA A 363 0.41 -26.44 23.64
C ALA A 363 -0.34 -25.42 24.52
N PHE A 364 0.38 -24.72 25.41
CA PHE A 364 -0.18 -23.64 26.19
C PHE A 364 -0.67 -22.48 25.29
N CYS A 365 0.14 -22.04 24.33
CA CYS A 365 -0.24 -21.00 23.36
C CYS A 365 -1.47 -21.38 22.55
N ILE A 366 -1.59 -22.63 22.08
CA ILE A 366 -2.78 -23.11 21.35
C ILE A 366 -4.02 -23.00 22.24
N ARG A 367 -3.94 -23.48 23.49
CA ARG A 367 -5.05 -23.40 24.44
C ARG A 367 -5.43 -21.95 24.75
N THR A 368 -4.46 -21.06 24.91
CA THR A 368 -4.68 -19.63 25.16
C THR A 368 -5.32 -18.95 23.95
N GLN A 369 -4.88 -19.23 22.72
CA GLN A 369 -5.51 -18.72 21.50
C GLN A 369 -6.98 -19.12 21.42
N ILE A 370 -7.29 -20.40 21.67
CA ILE A 370 -8.66 -20.92 21.67
C ILE A 370 -9.51 -20.19 22.71
N LEU A 371 -8.97 -20.01 23.93
CA LEU A 371 -9.65 -19.30 25.00
C LEU A 371 -9.92 -17.83 24.64
N ILE A 372 -8.95 -17.13 24.06
CA ILE A 372 -9.08 -15.73 23.63
C ILE A 372 -10.17 -15.60 22.58
N VAL A 373 -10.14 -16.42 21.52
CA VAL A 373 -11.13 -16.36 20.45
C VAL A 373 -12.53 -16.70 20.97
N SER A 374 -12.65 -17.74 21.81
CA SER A 374 -13.92 -18.13 22.43
C SER A 374 -14.49 -17.03 23.33
N THR A 375 -13.65 -16.44 24.19
CA THR A 375 -14.06 -15.34 25.07
C THR A 375 -14.47 -14.11 24.26
N SER A 376 -13.74 -13.79 23.18
CA SER A 376 -14.08 -12.68 22.28
C SER A 376 -15.44 -12.91 21.61
N LYS A 377 -15.74 -14.15 21.17
CA LYS A 377 -17.06 -14.50 20.60
C LYS A 377 -18.18 -14.37 21.64
N PHE A 378 -17.89 -14.74 22.89
CA PHE A 378 -18.83 -14.56 23.99
C PHE A 378 -19.10 -13.08 24.30
N VAL A 379 -18.05 -12.24 24.36
CA VAL A 379 -18.19 -10.78 24.54
C VAL A 379 -19.04 -10.17 23.42
N ARG A 380 -18.84 -10.62 22.17
CA ARG A 380 -19.69 -10.22 21.03
C ARG A 380 -21.15 -10.59 21.27
N PHE A 381 -21.42 -11.83 21.69
CA PHE A 381 -22.78 -12.31 21.95
C PHE A 381 -23.48 -11.47 23.04
N VAL A 382 -22.82 -11.26 24.18
CA VAL A 382 -23.33 -10.43 25.28
C VAL A 382 -23.57 -8.99 24.82
N SER A 383 -22.66 -8.43 24.01
CA SER A 383 -22.81 -7.07 23.47
C SER A 383 -24.05 -6.93 22.58
N VAL A 384 -24.29 -7.90 21.69
CA VAL A 384 -25.47 -7.90 20.80
C VAL A 384 -26.76 -8.04 21.60
N VAL A 385 -26.81 -8.95 22.58
CA VAL A 385 -27.98 -9.12 23.45
C VAL A 385 -28.27 -7.85 24.25
N SER A 386 -27.22 -7.24 24.84
CA SER A 386 -27.35 -6.00 25.62
C SER A 386 -27.85 -4.83 24.76
N PHE A 387 -27.33 -4.71 23.54
CA PHE A 387 -27.75 -3.70 22.59
C PHE A 387 -29.22 -3.90 22.14
N ASN A 388 -29.62 -5.14 21.85
CA ASN A 388 -31.00 -5.47 21.50
C ASN A 388 -31.97 -5.18 22.65
N LEU A 389 -31.60 -5.48 23.89
CA LEU A 389 -32.41 -5.16 25.08
C LEU A 389 -32.60 -3.64 25.26
N MET A 390 -31.55 -2.86 25.04
CA MET A 390 -31.58 -1.41 25.13
C MET A 390 -32.50 -0.77 24.07
N PHE A 391 -32.50 -1.32 22.85
CA PHE A 391 -33.36 -0.85 21.75
C PHE A 391 -34.79 -1.40 21.78
N LEU A 392 -35.06 -2.56 22.40
CA LEU A 392 -36.42 -3.02 22.68
C LEU A 392 -37.17 -2.04 23.60
N CYS A 393 -36.45 -1.27 24.42
CA CYS A 393 -36.99 -0.20 25.25
C CYS A 393 -37.22 1.13 24.47
N GLN A 394 -36.75 1.27 23.22
CA GLN A 394 -36.89 2.47 22.41
C GLN A 394 -37.52 2.14 21.03
N LEU A 395 -38.85 2.21 20.97
CA LEU A 395 -39.73 2.19 19.78
C LEU A 395 -39.92 0.88 18.98
N LYS A 396 -41.18 0.40 18.98
CA LYS A 396 -41.86 -0.05 17.76
C LYS A 396 -41.82 1.10 16.73
N GLY A 397 -41.15 0.89 15.60
CA GLY A 397 -41.08 1.79 14.46
C GLY A 397 -41.03 0.99 13.15
N PRO A 398 -41.48 1.55 12.01
CA PRO A 398 -42.21 0.82 10.98
C PRO A 398 -41.35 -0.13 10.16
N ASN A 399 -41.97 -1.23 9.74
CA ASN A 399 -41.43 -2.17 8.76
C ASN A 399 -41.08 -1.41 7.47
N TYR A 400 -39.80 -1.35 7.16
CA TYR A 400 -39.31 -0.82 5.90
C TYR A 400 -39.65 -1.84 4.80
N HIS A 401 -40.54 -1.46 3.89
CA HIS A 401 -40.85 -2.23 2.69
C HIS A 401 -39.61 -2.32 1.81
N GLN A 402 -39.22 -3.54 1.49
CA GLN A 402 -38.19 -3.87 0.52
C GLN A 402 -38.79 -3.65 -0.88
N SER A 403 -38.28 -2.65 -1.60
CA SER A 403 -38.57 -2.43 -3.02
C SER A 403 -37.42 -3.00 -3.85
N ASP A 404 -37.75 -3.88 -4.80
CA ASP A 404 -36.83 -4.43 -5.79
C ASP A 404 -37.32 -3.99 -7.19
N PRO A 405 -36.42 -3.42 -8.02
CA PRO A 405 -35.96 -4.15 -9.20
C PRO A 405 -34.48 -3.85 -9.57
N GLU A 406 -33.57 -3.81 -8.60
CA GLU A 406 -32.10 -3.70 -8.83
C GLU A 406 -31.31 -4.98 -8.48
N HIS A 407 -31.96 -6.00 -7.88
CA HIS A 407 -31.31 -7.21 -7.34
C HIS A 407 -30.48 -8.06 -8.33
N ARG A 408 -30.54 -7.81 -9.63
CA ARG A 408 -29.84 -8.66 -10.60
C ARG A 408 -28.35 -8.31 -10.74
N ARG A 409 -27.93 -7.07 -10.47
CA ARG A 409 -26.49 -6.71 -10.42
C ARG A 409 -25.86 -7.03 -9.06
N ASP A 410 -26.63 -6.92 -7.97
CA ASP A 410 -26.10 -7.13 -6.61
C ASP A 410 -25.74 -8.59 -6.30
N PHE A 411 -26.41 -9.57 -6.93
CA PHE A 411 -26.11 -10.99 -6.74
C PHE A 411 -24.81 -11.47 -7.43
N GLU A 412 -24.41 -10.88 -8.56
CA GLU A 412 -23.15 -11.24 -9.24
C GLU A 412 -21.91 -10.78 -8.45
N PHE A 413 -22.01 -9.65 -7.76
CA PHE A 413 -20.89 -9.09 -7.02
C PHE A 413 -20.63 -9.74 -5.65
N HIS A 414 -21.63 -10.40 -5.04
CA HIS A 414 -21.44 -11.13 -3.78
C HIS A 414 -20.37 -12.23 -3.91
N ARG A 415 -20.18 -12.79 -5.11
CA ARG A 415 -19.15 -13.80 -5.40
C ARG A 415 -17.73 -13.25 -5.31
N TYR A 416 -17.54 -11.94 -5.41
CA TYR A 416 -16.24 -11.27 -5.32
C TYR A 416 -15.91 -10.73 -3.92
N VAL A 417 -16.79 -10.98 -2.94
CA VAL A 417 -16.53 -10.67 -1.53
C VAL A 417 -15.70 -11.78 -0.91
N LEU A 418 -14.47 -11.47 -0.51
CA LEU A 418 -13.58 -12.43 0.13
C LEU A 418 -13.81 -12.45 1.64
N LEU A 419 -14.37 -13.55 2.13
CA LEU A 419 -14.61 -13.85 3.54
C LEU A 419 -13.72 -15.00 4.00
N LEU A 420 -13.31 -14.96 5.26
CA LEU A 420 -12.68 -16.10 5.93
C LEU A 420 -13.75 -17.12 6.33
N GLU A 421 -13.31 -18.36 6.53
CA GLU A 421 -14.17 -19.42 7.07
C GLU A 421 -14.81 -18.94 8.38
N GLY A 422 -16.14 -19.07 8.50
CA GLY A 422 -16.89 -18.68 9.69
C GLY A 422 -17.27 -17.20 9.78
N GLU A 423 -16.90 -16.35 8.81
CA GLU A 423 -17.38 -14.97 8.74
C GLU A 423 -18.79 -14.86 8.15
N GLU A 424 -19.58 -13.90 8.67
CA GLU A 424 -20.92 -13.58 8.19
C GLU A 424 -20.86 -12.71 6.92
N GLU A 425 -21.89 -12.79 6.08
CA GLU A 425 -22.03 -11.92 4.90
C GLU A 425 -22.05 -10.43 5.30
N LEU A 426 -21.38 -9.61 4.49
CA LEU A 426 -21.28 -8.17 4.73
C LEU A 426 -22.62 -7.48 4.41
N PRO A 427 -23.09 -6.55 5.27
CA PRO A 427 -24.27 -5.76 4.96
C PRO A 427 -24.14 -4.94 3.66
N GLU A 428 -25.27 -4.79 2.97
CA GLU A 428 -25.41 -4.06 1.71
C GLU A 428 -24.87 -2.61 1.77
N ARG A 429 -24.98 -1.96 2.94
CA ARG A 429 -24.42 -0.61 3.16
C ARG A 429 -22.89 -0.55 3.01
N ILE A 430 -22.17 -1.60 3.39
CA ILE A 430 -20.71 -1.66 3.22
C ILE A 430 -20.41 -1.89 1.74
N PHE A 431 -21.13 -2.82 1.12
CA PHE A 431 -21.00 -3.15 -0.28
C PHE A 431 -21.13 -1.91 -1.18
N THR A 432 -22.26 -1.20 -1.04
CA THR A 432 -22.54 0.05 -1.77
C THR A 432 -21.50 1.14 -1.51
N ASN A 433 -20.92 1.21 -0.31
CA ASN A 433 -19.85 2.16 -0.01
C ASN A 433 -18.51 1.80 -0.68
N ILE A 434 -18.17 0.50 -0.75
CA ILE A 434 -16.95 0.02 -1.43
C ILE A 434 -17.08 0.25 -2.94
N SER A 435 -18.18 -0.20 -3.55
CA SER A 435 -18.48 0.04 -4.98
C SER A 435 -18.52 1.54 -5.30
N GLY A 436 -19.21 2.34 -4.48
CA GLY A 436 -19.25 3.79 -4.62
C GLY A 436 -17.87 4.47 -4.52
N THR A 437 -16.90 3.84 -3.84
CA THR A 437 -15.51 4.32 -3.80
C THR A 437 -14.78 4.02 -5.10
N ALA A 438 -14.92 2.83 -5.68
CA ALA A 438 -14.35 2.50 -6.99
C ALA A 438 -14.81 3.49 -8.07
N ASN A 439 -16.13 3.75 -8.12
CA ASN A 439 -16.71 4.70 -9.07
C ASN A 439 -16.14 6.12 -8.91
N ARG A 440 -15.97 6.61 -7.68
CA ARG A 440 -15.33 7.90 -7.43
C ARG A 440 -13.87 7.96 -7.88
N LEU A 441 -13.13 6.85 -7.80
CA LEU A 441 -11.76 6.78 -8.30
C LEU A 441 -11.72 6.89 -9.81
N VAL A 442 -12.59 6.14 -10.51
CA VAL A 442 -12.73 6.24 -11.97
C VAL A 442 -13.10 7.67 -12.38
N ASP A 443 -14.07 8.29 -11.71
CA ASP A 443 -14.46 9.68 -11.97
C ASP A 443 -13.32 10.69 -11.71
N THR A 444 -12.50 10.43 -10.69
CA THR A 444 -11.30 11.23 -10.41
C THR A 444 -10.26 11.07 -11.52
N GLY A 445 -10.12 9.87 -12.08
CA GLY A 445 -9.32 9.59 -13.27
C GLY A 445 -9.83 10.35 -14.49
N ARG A 446 -11.16 10.32 -14.73
CA ARG A 446 -11.81 11.02 -15.85
C ARG A 446 -11.54 12.52 -15.84
N LYS A 447 -11.54 13.15 -14.67
CA LYS A 447 -11.19 14.59 -14.53
C LYS A 447 -9.74 14.91 -14.89
N ARG A 448 -8.85 13.91 -14.98
CA ARG A 448 -7.41 14.04 -15.25
C ARG A 448 -7.00 13.40 -16.59
N GLN A 449 -7.92 13.34 -17.55
CA GLN A 449 -7.66 12.80 -18.88
C GLN A 449 -6.61 13.64 -19.65
N PRO A 450 -5.76 12.98 -20.46
CA PRO A 450 -4.70 13.63 -21.25
C PRO A 450 -5.28 14.22 -22.55
N LYS A 451 -5.64 15.50 -22.52
CA LYS A 451 -6.32 16.16 -23.65
C LYS A 451 -5.44 16.30 -24.88
N HIS A 452 -4.13 16.51 -24.70
CA HIS A 452 -3.21 16.72 -25.82
C HIS A 452 -2.95 15.39 -26.54
N LEU A 453 -2.71 14.33 -25.78
CA LEU A 453 -2.59 12.98 -26.30
C LEU A 453 -3.81 12.55 -27.12
N VAL A 454 -5.03 12.74 -26.61
CA VAL A 454 -6.26 12.36 -27.34
C VAL A 454 -6.37 13.09 -28.68
N ASN A 455 -5.96 14.35 -28.76
CA ASN A 455 -5.94 15.10 -30.02
C ASN A 455 -4.92 14.54 -31.02
N LEU A 456 -3.76 14.09 -30.54
CA LEU A 456 -2.75 13.43 -31.39
C LEU A 456 -3.26 12.09 -31.92
N LEU A 457 -3.85 11.25 -31.06
CA LEU A 457 -4.35 9.91 -31.43
C LEU A 457 -5.42 9.94 -32.53
N ARG A 458 -6.22 11.01 -32.62
CA ARG A 458 -7.20 11.19 -33.71
C ARG A 458 -6.58 11.32 -35.10
N LYS A 459 -5.27 11.55 -35.21
CA LYS A 459 -4.55 11.55 -36.49
C LYS A 459 -4.21 10.15 -37.00
N SER A 460 -4.27 9.13 -36.13
CA SER A 460 -4.06 7.73 -36.50
C SER A 460 -5.24 7.25 -37.34
N SER A 461 -4.98 6.46 -38.39
CA SER A 461 -6.04 5.93 -39.27
C SER A 461 -5.94 4.43 -39.57
N SER A 462 -4.73 3.86 -39.58
CA SER A 462 -4.50 2.51 -40.11
C SER A 462 -3.38 1.72 -39.42
N PHE A 463 -2.79 2.24 -38.34
CA PHE A 463 -1.59 1.68 -37.67
C PHE A 463 -0.37 1.47 -38.58
N SER A 464 -0.44 1.91 -39.85
CA SER A 464 0.57 1.68 -40.88
C SER A 464 1.93 2.30 -40.53
N GLY A 465 1.92 3.38 -39.74
CA GLY A 465 3.13 4.01 -39.23
C GLY A 465 4.04 3.05 -38.43
N VAL A 466 3.49 1.99 -37.83
CA VAL A 466 4.30 0.97 -37.13
C VAL A 466 5.17 0.16 -38.10
N ALA A 467 4.68 -0.13 -39.30
CA ALA A 467 5.44 -0.81 -40.35
C ALA A 467 6.46 0.12 -41.02
N ASP A 468 6.12 1.40 -41.18
CA ASP A 468 6.96 2.42 -41.83
C ASP A 468 8.31 2.65 -41.13
N ILE A 469 8.41 2.37 -39.83
CA ILE A 469 9.63 2.62 -39.03
C ILE A 469 10.62 1.45 -39.09
N TYR A 470 10.13 0.25 -39.42
CA TYR A 470 10.93 -0.96 -39.39
C TYR A 470 10.93 -1.61 -40.75
N TYR A 471 11.58 -0.92 -41.69
CA TYR A 471 11.76 -1.42 -43.04
C TYR A 471 12.82 -2.54 -43.05
N ASP A 472 12.48 -3.74 -43.56
CA ASP A 472 13.37 -4.92 -43.54
C ASP A 472 14.66 -4.76 -44.36
N GLN A 473 14.74 -3.72 -45.19
CA GLN A 473 15.93 -3.43 -45.98
C GLN A 473 16.97 -2.57 -45.25
N VAL A 474 16.72 -2.14 -44.00
CA VAL A 474 17.74 -1.43 -43.21
C VAL A 474 18.84 -2.44 -42.81
N PRO A 475 20.10 -2.25 -43.25
CA PRO A 475 21.18 -3.16 -42.90
C PRO A 475 21.45 -3.13 -41.39
N PRO A 476 21.41 -4.28 -40.69
CA PRO A 476 21.68 -4.32 -39.27
C PRO A 476 23.14 -3.99 -38.98
N LEU A 477 23.41 -3.28 -37.88
CA LEU A 477 24.79 -2.92 -37.49
C LEU A 477 25.51 -4.09 -36.78
N HIS A 478 24.74 -5.03 -36.24
CA HIS A 478 25.21 -6.22 -35.54
C HIS A 478 24.37 -7.46 -35.89
N SER A 479 24.94 -8.66 -35.75
CA SER A 479 24.24 -9.93 -36.01
C SER A 479 23.09 -10.20 -35.02
N VAL A 480 23.19 -9.63 -33.82
CA VAL A 480 22.17 -9.68 -32.77
C VAL A 480 21.87 -8.24 -32.33
N GLU A 481 20.63 -7.78 -32.51
CA GLU A 481 20.21 -6.41 -32.18
C GLU A 481 19.23 -6.38 -31.00
N PRO A 482 19.16 -5.27 -30.24
CA PRO A 482 18.18 -5.13 -29.17
C PRO A 482 16.75 -5.14 -29.74
N SER A 483 15.85 -5.80 -29.01
CA SER A 483 14.42 -5.83 -29.33
C SER A 483 13.86 -4.41 -29.36
N ASN A 484 12.90 -4.18 -30.24
CA ASN A 484 12.23 -2.90 -30.32
C ASN A 484 11.24 -2.73 -29.16
N CYS A 485 11.07 -1.51 -28.66
CA CYS A 485 10.14 -1.18 -27.58
C CYS A 485 9.34 0.08 -27.94
N TRP A 486 8.16 0.23 -27.37
CA TRP A 486 7.28 1.38 -27.64
C TRP A 486 7.93 2.68 -27.21
N THR A 487 8.47 2.73 -25.97
CA THR A 487 9.02 3.95 -25.37
C THR A 487 10.25 4.47 -26.10
N ILE A 488 11.23 3.61 -26.39
CA ILE A 488 12.45 4.03 -27.11
C ILE A 488 12.13 4.53 -28.53
N SER A 489 11.18 3.90 -29.22
CA SER A 489 10.79 4.33 -30.57
C SER A 489 10.09 5.68 -30.57
N LEU A 490 9.20 5.92 -29.60
CA LEU A 490 8.53 7.22 -29.43
C LEU A 490 9.52 8.34 -29.14
N VAL A 491 10.47 8.10 -28.23
CA VAL A 491 11.47 9.10 -27.84
C VAL A 491 12.43 9.39 -29.00
N THR A 492 12.86 8.37 -29.74
CA THR A 492 13.70 8.53 -30.94
C THR A 492 12.99 9.33 -32.03
N LEU A 493 11.72 9.00 -32.34
CA LEU A 493 10.94 9.75 -33.34
C LEU A 493 10.73 11.20 -32.93
N THR A 494 10.47 11.44 -31.64
CA THR A 494 10.30 12.81 -31.13
C THR A 494 11.61 13.58 -31.20
N SER A 495 12.75 12.94 -30.93
CA SER A 495 14.08 13.55 -31.10
C SER A 495 14.35 13.94 -32.55
N ILE A 496 13.93 13.10 -33.52
CA ILE A 496 14.01 13.43 -34.94
C ILE A 496 13.13 14.64 -35.26
N VAL A 497 11.87 14.64 -34.80
CA VAL A 497 10.94 15.76 -35.04
C VAL A 497 11.49 17.08 -34.51
N VAL A 498 12.02 17.09 -33.28
CA VAL A 498 12.60 18.28 -32.64
C VAL A 498 13.85 18.80 -33.38
N ALA A 499 14.57 17.93 -34.07
CA ALA A 499 15.74 18.32 -34.85
C ALA A 499 15.41 18.96 -36.21
N LEU A 500 14.18 18.75 -36.73
CA LEU A 500 13.82 19.24 -38.07
C LEU A 500 13.78 20.78 -38.12
N PRO A 501 14.06 21.38 -39.29
CA PRO A 501 13.99 22.83 -39.47
C PRO A 501 12.57 23.35 -39.21
N LYS A 502 12.47 24.40 -38.38
CA LYS A 502 11.24 25.00 -37.80
C LYS A 502 9.92 24.72 -38.55
N VAL A 503 9.21 23.67 -38.14
CA VAL A 503 7.79 23.49 -38.45
C VAL A 503 6.96 24.16 -37.36
N ARG A 504 6.92 25.50 -37.37
CA ARG A 504 6.12 26.38 -36.48
C ARG A 504 6.25 26.02 -34.97
N ASP A 505 7.04 26.81 -34.22
CA ASP A 505 7.34 26.65 -32.78
C ASP A 505 6.16 26.19 -31.85
N GLN A 506 4.89 26.46 -32.18
CA GLN A 506 3.71 25.95 -31.46
C GLN A 506 3.39 24.46 -31.67
N MET A 507 3.65 23.91 -32.85
CA MET A 507 3.32 22.53 -33.21
C MET A 507 4.26 21.54 -32.51
N ASP A 508 5.54 21.88 -32.39
CA ASP A 508 6.55 21.11 -31.68
C ASP A 508 6.21 20.97 -30.19
N TYR A 509 5.85 22.07 -29.53
CA TYR A 509 5.49 22.06 -28.12
C TYR A 509 4.24 21.21 -27.85
N GLN A 510 3.22 21.28 -28.73
CA GLN A 510 2.02 20.47 -28.58
C GLN A 510 2.28 18.98 -28.79
N LEU A 511 3.14 18.62 -29.76
CA LEU A 511 3.54 17.24 -30.00
C LEU A 511 4.35 16.69 -28.81
N ILE A 512 5.38 17.41 -28.35
CA ILE A 512 6.19 17.00 -27.18
C ILE A 512 5.30 16.77 -25.97
N ARG A 513 4.35 17.66 -25.69
CA ARG A 513 3.41 17.50 -24.58
C ARG A 513 2.49 16.29 -24.75
N SER A 514 2.04 16.01 -25.96
CA SER A 514 1.23 14.83 -26.29
C SER A 514 2.04 13.53 -26.11
N VAL A 515 3.30 13.53 -26.56
CA VAL A 515 4.23 12.41 -26.37
C VAL A 515 4.55 12.22 -24.90
N HIS A 516 4.79 13.27 -24.12
CA HIS A 516 5.00 13.20 -22.67
C HIS A 516 3.82 12.51 -21.97
N GLU A 517 2.60 12.95 -22.28
CA GLU A 517 1.36 12.33 -21.77
C GLU A 517 1.27 10.86 -22.19
N GLY A 518 1.60 10.53 -23.44
CA GLY A 518 1.58 9.18 -23.98
C GLY A 518 2.64 8.24 -23.41
N LEU A 519 3.85 8.76 -23.14
CA LEU A 519 5.00 8.00 -22.65
C LEU A 519 4.69 7.38 -21.28
N ALA A 520 3.99 8.11 -20.40
CA ALA A 520 3.57 7.58 -19.11
C ALA A 520 2.70 6.31 -19.22
N PHE A 521 1.83 6.24 -20.23
CA PHE A 521 1.00 5.06 -20.48
C PHE A 521 1.76 3.95 -21.21
N ALA A 522 2.63 4.31 -22.15
CA ALA A 522 3.47 3.35 -22.88
C ALA A 522 4.45 2.64 -21.91
N SER A 523 5.11 3.40 -21.02
CA SER A 523 5.94 2.85 -19.95
C SER A 523 5.15 1.92 -19.04
N PHE A 524 3.91 2.28 -18.67
CA PHE A 524 3.05 1.42 -17.86
C PHE A 524 2.70 0.09 -18.57
N VAL A 525 2.37 0.13 -19.86
CA VAL A 525 2.14 -1.07 -20.67
C VAL A 525 3.39 -1.93 -20.71
N GLU A 526 4.55 -1.33 -20.97
CA GLU A 526 5.82 -2.07 -20.99
C GLU A 526 6.11 -2.71 -19.63
N GLU A 527 6.06 -1.95 -18.54
CA GLU A 527 6.31 -2.44 -17.18
C GLU A 527 5.43 -3.62 -16.80
N THR A 528 4.17 -3.63 -17.25
CA THR A 528 3.21 -4.66 -16.86
C THR A 528 3.27 -5.90 -17.73
N MET A 529 3.58 -5.75 -19.03
CA MET A 529 3.43 -6.80 -20.04
C MET A 529 4.71 -7.60 -20.32
N TYR A 530 5.88 -7.01 -20.08
CA TYR A 530 7.16 -7.67 -20.34
C TYR A 530 7.75 -8.27 -19.05
N SER A 531 8.50 -9.37 -19.17
CA SER A 531 9.12 -10.07 -18.04
C SER A 531 10.07 -9.18 -17.25
N GLU A 532 10.15 -9.44 -15.94
CA GLU A 532 11.08 -8.78 -15.03
C GLU A 532 12.54 -9.00 -15.50
N GLY A 533 13.20 -7.92 -15.92
CA GLY A 533 14.61 -7.94 -16.35
C GLY A 533 14.84 -7.88 -17.87
N ASP A 534 13.86 -8.25 -18.71
CA ASP A 534 14.08 -8.43 -20.15
C ASP A 534 14.28 -7.12 -20.93
N LEU A 535 13.89 -5.96 -20.39
CA LEU A 535 13.98 -4.67 -21.10
C LEU A 535 14.50 -3.50 -20.26
N THR A 536 15.06 -3.77 -19.07
CA THR A 536 15.44 -2.71 -18.12
C THR A 536 16.38 -1.68 -18.76
N ASN A 537 17.39 -2.15 -19.50
CA ASN A 537 18.35 -1.25 -20.17
C ASN A 537 17.73 -0.46 -21.32
N ILE A 538 16.75 -1.03 -22.04
CA ILE A 538 16.06 -0.34 -23.13
C ILE A 538 15.13 0.74 -22.59
N ARG A 539 14.42 0.48 -21.49
CA ARG A 539 13.60 1.49 -20.80
C ARG A 539 14.45 2.62 -20.23
N ASN A 540 15.58 2.27 -19.60
CA ASN A 540 16.54 3.26 -19.12
C ASN A 540 17.07 4.13 -20.28
N ALA A 541 17.20 3.56 -21.49
CA ALA A 541 17.61 4.32 -22.67
C ALA A 541 16.53 5.30 -23.11
N ALA A 542 15.27 4.88 -23.13
CA ALA A 542 14.16 5.77 -23.42
C ALA A 542 14.06 6.92 -22.39
N HIS A 543 14.19 6.62 -21.10
CA HIS A 543 14.18 7.62 -20.04
C HIS A 543 15.33 8.62 -20.15
N LEU A 544 16.56 8.14 -20.37
CA LEU A 544 17.74 9.00 -20.53
C LEU A 544 17.58 9.95 -21.72
N VAL A 545 17.17 9.43 -22.87
CA VAL A 545 17.00 10.27 -24.07
C VAL A 545 15.85 11.26 -23.89
N TRP A 546 14.75 10.84 -23.24
CA TRP A 546 13.63 11.73 -23.00
C TRP A 546 13.98 12.90 -22.07
N GLU A 547 14.74 12.64 -21.01
CA GLU A 547 15.21 13.67 -20.07
C GLU A 547 16.17 14.68 -20.74
N GLU A 548 17.11 14.19 -21.57
CA GLU A 548 18.00 15.06 -22.35
C GLU A 548 17.21 15.90 -23.39
N LEU A 549 16.19 15.32 -24.01
CA LEU A 549 15.35 15.99 -25.00
C LEU A 549 14.46 17.07 -24.37
N GLU A 550 13.74 16.73 -23.29
CA GLU A 550 12.76 17.63 -22.66
C GLU A 550 13.42 18.84 -21.99
N ILE A 551 14.58 18.64 -21.35
CA ILE A 551 15.26 19.70 -20.59
C ILE A 551 16.24 20.48 -21.46
N HIS A 552 17.02 19.78 -22.29
CA HIS A 552 18.18 20.37 -22.96
C HIS A 552 18.04 20.43 -24.49
N GLN A 553 16.98 19.84 -25.07
CA GLN A 553 16.84 19.66 -26.51
C GLN A 553 18.06 18.97 -27.14
N LYS A 554 18.61 18.00 -26.40
CA LYS A 554 19.78 17.22 -26.81
C LYS A 554 19.43 15.76 -27.03
N TRP A 555 20.28 15.09 -27.80
CA TRP A 555 20.26 13.64 -27.96
C TRP A 555 21.67 13.08 -27.84
N LEU A 556 21.95 12.34 -26.77
CA LEU A 556 23.28 11.74 -26.49
C LEU A 556 24.43 12.76 -26.59
N ASP A 557 24.22 13.88 -25.90
CA ASP A 557 25.07 15.09 -25.87
C ASP A 557 25.09 15.94 -27.16
N GLU A 558 24.45 15.49 -28.25
CA GLU A 558 24.33 16.25 -29.50
C GLU A 558 23.20 17.28 -29.40
N ASP A 559 23.48 18.53 -29.78
CA ASP A 559 22.49 19.60 -29.84
C ASP A 559 21.57 19.44 -31.06
N LEU A 560 20.28 19.21 -30.82
CA LEU A 560 19.30 18.99 -31.90
C LEU A 560 18.95 20.29 -32.65
N GLN A 561 19.24 21.47 -32.10
CA GLN A 561 19.01 22.76 -32.78
C GLN A 561 20.15 23.14 -33.73
N LYS A 562 21.32 22.52 -33.58
CA LYS A 562 22.50 22.81 -34.39
C LYS A 562 22.27 22.67 -35.92
N PRO A 563 21.62 21.62 -36.44
CA PRO A 563 21.36 21.49 -37.88
C PRO A 563 20.49 22.62 -38.42
N THR A 564 19.46 23.03 -37.67
CA THR A 564 18.57 24.15 -38.00
C THR A 564 19.34 25.48 -38.03
N LEU A 565 20.23 25.70 -37.06
CA LEU A 565 21.11 26.88 -37.03
C LEU A 565 22.09 26.92 -38.21
N GLU A 566 22.51 25.75 -38.69
CA GLU A 566 23.39 25.59 -39.86
C GLU A 566 22.61 25.67 -41.20
N GLY A 567 21.29 25.83 -41.17
CA GLY A 567 20.46 25.94 -42.37
C GLY A 567 20.30 24.64 -43.15
N LYS A 568 20.50 23.49 -42.49
CA LYS A 568 20.34 22.17 -43.11
C LYS A 568 18.89 21.87 -43.42
N THR A 569 18.65 21.15 -44.52
CA THR A 569 17.33 20.60 -44.85
C THR A 569 16.93 19.46 -43.90
N SER A 570 15.64 19.11 -43.88
CA SER A 570 15.16 17.94 -43.11
C SER A 570 15.91 16.65 -43.44
N ARG A 571 16.23 16.43 -44.73
CA ARG A 571 16.96 15.24 -45.19
C ARG A 571 18.40 15.22 -44.69
N GLU A 572 19.12 16.33 -44.84
CA GLU A 572 20.51 16.46 -44.36
C GLU A 572 20.61 16.31 -42.84
N THR A 573 19.61 16.82 -42.12
CA THR A 573 19.52 16.66 -40.66
C THR A 573 19.36 15.20 -40.26
N LEU A 574 18.48 14.47 -40.95
CA LEU A 574 18.26 13.04 -40.70
C LEU A 574 19.48 12.18 -41.09
N GLU A 575 20.15 12.48 -42.20
CA GLU A 575 21.41 11.84 -42.60
C GLU A 575 22.53 12.11 -41.58
N MET A 576 22.61 13.32 -41.03
CA MET A 576 23.56 13.65 -39.96
C MET A 576 23.29 12.83 -38.68
N LEU A 577 22.06 12.81 -38.18
CA LEU A 577 21.70 12.07 -36.96
C LEU A 577 21.94 10.57 -37.11
N THR A 578 21.54 9.99 -38.24
CA THR A 578 21.76 8.57 -38.54
C THR A 578 23.25 8.23 -38.68
N GLY A 579 24.05 9.11 -39.28
CA GLY A 579 25.50 8.96 -39.37
C GLY A 579 26.19 8.99 -38.00
N ILE A 580 25.82 9.93 -37.13
CA ILE A 580 26.33 10.02 -35.75
C ILE A 580 25.95 8.75 -34.97
N ALA A 581 24.69 8.33 -35.07
CA ALA A 581 24.18 7.13 -34.43
C ALA A 581 24.95 5.88 -34.86
N SER A 582 25.13 5.68 -36.17
CA SER A 582 25.90 4.58 -36.74
C SER A 582 27.34 4.57 -36.23
N LYS A 583 27.99 5.74 -36.21
CA LYS A 583 29.35 5.88 -35.70
C LYS A 583 29.46 5.46 -34.22
N LYS A 584 28.58 5.95 -33.34
CA LYS A 584 28.60 5.58 -31.91
C LYS A 584 28.46 4.07 -31.68
N VAL A 585 27.61 3.39 -32.47
CA VAL A 585 27.44 1.92 -32.39
C VAL A 585 28.67 1.18 -32.95
N MET A 586 29.23 1.63 -34.06
CA MET A 586 30.41 1.02 -34.69
C MET A 586 31.68 1.19 -33.84
N ASP A 587 31.86 2.35 -33.22
CA ASP A 587 32.97 2.61 -32.29
C ASP A 587 32.88 1.66 -31.09
N PHE A 588 31.68 1.50 -30.50
CA PHE A 588 31.45 0.54 -29.41
C PHE A 588 31.77 -0.91 -29.81
N LYS A 589 31.41 -1.31 -31.03
CA LYS A 589 31.69 -2.64 -31.57
C LYS A 589 33.20 -2.91 -31.70
N GLN A 590 33.99 -1.88 -32.03
CA GLN A 590 35.44 -2.02 -32.18
C GLN A 590 36.17 -2.10 -30.83
N THR A 591 35.60 -1.54 -29.76
CA THR A 591 36.26 -1.40 -28.46
C THR A 591 35.86 -2.45 -27.42
N THR A 592 34.91 -3.33 -27.72
CA THR A 592 34.24 -4.18 -26.70
C THR A 592 34.42 -5.67 -26.99
N ASP A 593 34.70 -6.48 -25.95
CA ASP A 593 34.86 -7.94 -26.03
C ASP A 593 33.59 -8.67 -26.49
N GLY A 594 33.77 -9.77 -27.24
CA GLY A 594 32.68 -10.51 -27.90
C GLY A 594 31.54 -10.99 -26.99
N GLY A 595 31.83 -11.39 -25.75
CA GLY A 595 30.80 -11.90 -24.83
C GLY A 595 29.74 -10.86 -24.40
N MET A 596 30.04 -9.56 -24.47
CA MET A 596 29.06 -8.48 -24.22
C MET A 596 28.25 -8.13 -25.47
N LEU A 597 28.81 -8.35 -26.66
CA LEU A 597 28.12 -8.15 -27.93
C LEU A 597 27.06 -9.24 -28.21
N ASP A 598 27.24 -10.44 -27.67
CA ASP A 598 26.38 -11.60 -27.92
C ASP A 598 24.98 -11.47 -27.30
N ASN A 599 24.81 -10.62 -26.27
CA ASN A 599 23.51 -10.35 -25.65
C ASN A 599 23.16 -8.85 -25.70
N PRO A 600 22.27 -8.42 -26.61
CA PRO A 600 21.81 -7.04 -26.73
C PRO A 600 21.20 -6.44 -25.46
N LEU A 601 20.70 -7.28 -24.54
CA LEU A 601 20.15 -6.83 -23.28
C LEU A 601 21.22 -6.24 -22.35
N ASN A 602 22.49 -6.60 -22.55
CA ASN A 602 23.62 -6.08 -21.78
C ASN A 602 24.27 -4.85 -22.41
N TRP A 603 23.77 -4.37 -23.56
CA TRP A 603 24.34 -3.20 -24.22
C TRP A 603 24.17 -1.95 -23.35
N PRO A 604 25.16 -1.03 -23.36
CA PRO A 604 25.02 0.21 -22.61
C PRO A 604 23.83 1.02 -23.12
N VAL A 605 23.16 1.68 -22.18
CA VAL A 605 21.97 2.51 -22.39
C VAL A 605 22.11 3.49 -23.58
N ARG A 606 23.25 4.17 -23.68
CA ARG A 606 23.56 5.12 -24.77
C ARG A 606 23.71 4.44 -26.15
N ILE A 607 24.21 3.20 -26.18
CA ILE A 607 24.37 2.43 -27.42
C ILE A 607 23.02 1.90 -27.91
N ILE A 608 22.14 1.49 -27.00
CA ILE A 608 20.76 1.10 -27.35
C ILE A 608 20.02 2.28 -28.00
N ALA A 609 20.13 3.47 -27.41
CA ALA A 609 19.56 4.70 -27.97
C ALA A 609 20.14 5.04 -29.35
N ALA A 610 21.46 4.93 -29.52
CA ALA A 610 22.12 5.12 -30.81
C ALA A 610 21.64 4.11 -31.87
N ASN A 611 21.52 2.83 -31.51
CA ASN A 611 21.02 1.81 -32.42
C ASN A 611 19.57 2.08 -32.86
N SER A 612 18.70 2.52 -31.93
CA SER A 612 17.33 2.92 -32.25
C SER A 612 17.30 4.10 -33.24
N MET A 613 18.07 5.17 -32.99
CA MET A 613 18.15 6.34 -33.88
C MET A 613 18.62 5.97 -35.29
N TYR A 614 19.65 5.12 -35.40
CA TYR A 614 20.11 4.64 -36.70
C TYR A 614 19.00 3.90 -37.46
N LYS A 615 18.35 2.91 -36.82
CA LYS A 615 17.33 2.09 -37.47
C LYS A 615 16.13 2.91 -37.94
N ILE A 616 15.58 3.72 -37.04
CA ILE A 616 14.39 4.54 -37.30
C ILE A 616 14.71 5.60 -38.35
N GLY A 617 15.82 6.34 -38.18
CA GLY A 617 16.19 7.38 -39.12
C GLY A 617 16.52 6.84 -40.52
N LYS A 618 17.19 5.68 -40.62
CA LYS A 618 17.47 5.06 -41.91
C LYS A 618 16.22 4.53 -42.60
N ALA A 619 15.27 3.97 -41.85
CA ALA A 619 13.98 3.54 -42.39
C ALA A 619 13.18 4.73 -42.97
N ILE A 620 13.15 5.86 -42.26
CA ILE A 620 12.49 7.09 -42.73
C ILE A 620 13.16 7.60 -44.02
N LEU A 621 14.50 7.59 -44.09
CA LEU A 621 15.24 7.99 -45.30
C LEU A 621 14.87 7.10 -46.50
N LEU A 622 14.89 5.78 -46.35
CA LEU A 622 14.57 4.84 -47.43
C LEU A 622 13.12 5.01 -47.91
N ASN A 623 12.17 5.20 -46.99
CA ASN A 623 10.77 5.45 -47.32
C ASN A 623 10.50 6.83 -47.95
N SER A 624 11.52 7.67 -48.10
CA SER A 624 11.45 9.00 -48.72
C SER A 624 12.11 9.08 -50.11
N GLU A 625 12.87 8.04 -50.52
CA GLU A 625 13.65 8.04 -51.77
C GLU A 625 12.80 8.09 -53.06
N GLY A 626 11.48 7.90 -52.97
CA GLY A 626 10.57 7.98 -54.12
C GLY A 626 9.89 9.34 -54.33
N HIS A 627 10.09 10.35 -53.47
CA HIS A 627 9.40 11.65 -53.54
C HIS A 627 10.42 12.80 -53.48
N ASN A 628 10.78 13.34 -54.65
CA ASN A 628 11.86 14.32 -54.81
C ASN A 628 11.64 15.71 -54.17
N ASP A 629 10.45 16.00 -53.65
CA ASP A 629 10.13 17.28 -52.97
C ASP A 629 9.62 17.03 -51.54
N LEU A 630 10.55 16.79 -50.61
CA LEU A 630 10.23 16.64 -49.20
C LEU A 630 10.04 18.04 -48.56
N VAL A 631 8.82 18.55 -48.59
CA VAL A 631 8.46 19.78 -47.86
C VAL A 631 8.49 19.48 -46.36
N ASP A 632 9.22 20.29 -45.57
CA ASP A 632 9.42 20.08 -44.12
C ASP A 632 8.09 19.86 -43.36
N GLU A 633 7.04 20.60 -43.72
CA GLU A 633 5.70 20.45 -43.13
C GLU A 633 5.07 19.06 -43.40
N LYS A 634 5.30 18.48 -44.60
CA LYS A 634 4.78 17.14 -44.93
C LYS A 634 5.51 16.05 -44.17
N LEU A 635 6.82 16.20 -43.95
CA LEU A 635 7.59 15.24 -43.14
C LEU A 635 7.13 15.28 -41.68
N PHE A 636 6.95 16.48 -41.12
CA PHE A 636 6.44 16.65 -39.75
C PHE A 636 5.04 16.03 -39.57
N GLU A 637 4.12 16.29 -40.51
CA GLU A 637 2.78 15.69 -40.48
C GLU A 637 2.87 14.16 -40.51
N ARG A 638 3.72 13.60 -41.39
CA ARG A 638 3.95 12.16 -41.49
C ARG A 638 4.51 11.57 -40.19
N LEU A 639 5.53 12.19 -39.60
CA LEU A 639 6.11 11.74 -38.33
C LEU A 639 5.11 11.83 -37.17
N SER A 640 4.27 12.87 -37.16
CA SER A 640 3.20 13.01 -36.17
C SER A 640 2.17 11.87 -36.29
N ILE A 641 1.81 11.47 -37.51
CA ILE A 641 0.92 10.32 -37.76
C ILE A 641 1.59 9.02 -37.31
N ILE A 642 2.87 8.83 -37.63
CA ILE A 642 3.65 7.66 -37.21
C ILE A 642 3.69 7.53 -35.68
N ILE A 643 3.95 8.63 -34.97
CA ILE A 643 3.93 8.66 -33.49
C ILE A 643 2.53 8.30 -32.98
N ALA A 644 1.47 8.86 -33.58
CA ALA A 644 0.09 8.54 -33.23
C ALA A 644 -0.24 7.06 -33.45
N ASP A 645 0.19 6.46 -34.56
CA ASP A 645 -0.01 5.05 -34.88
C ASP A 645 0.68 4.13 -33.87
N ILE A 646 1.92 4.43 -33.47
CA ILE A 646 2.64 3.68 -32.43
C ILE A 646 1.93 3.77 -31.09
N LEU A 647 1.52 4.97 -30.69
CA LEU A 647 0.78 5.16 -29.42
C LEU A 647 -0.55 4.40 -29.47
N SER A 648 -1.31 4.52 -30.55
CA SER A 648 -2.57 3.79 -30.75
C SER A 648 -2.35 2.27 -30.67
N ALA A 649 -1.34 1.74 -31.35
CA ALA A 649 -1.00 0.31 -31.33
C ALA A 649 -0.60 -0.15 -29.92
N CYS A 650 0.28 0.60 -29.24
CA CYS A 650 0.67 0.33 -27.86
C CYS A 650 -0.55 0.29 -26.93
N PHE A 651 -1.46 1.26 -27.07
CA PHE A 651 -2.61 1.46 -26.20
C PHE A 651 -3.75 0.46 -26.40
N THR A 652 -3.74 -0.33 -27.48
CA THR A 652 -4.61 -1.52 -27.58
C THR A 652 -4.40 -2.49 -26.41
N ASN A 653 -3.20 -2.51 -25.83
CA ASN A 653 -2.85 -3.34 -24.70
C ASN A 653 -3.23 -2.73 -23.34
N LEU A 654 -3.69 -1.47 -23.28
CA LEU A 654 -3.99 -0.79 -22.02
C LEU A 654 -5.01 -1.53 -21.15
N PRO A 655 -6.15 -2.05 -21.68
CA PRO A 655 -7.11 -2.75 -20.82
C PRO A 655 -6.50 -3.99 -20.20
N ARG A 656 -5.69 -4.74 -20.95
CA ARG A 656 -4.99 -5.91 -20.44
C ARG A 656 -3.94 -5.53 -19.39
N ALA A 657 -3.14 -4.50 -19.64
CA ALA A 657 -2.16 -3.99 -18.68
C ALA A 657 -2.83 -3.51 -17.38
N ILE A 658 -3.93 -2.76 -17.47
CA ILE A 658 -4.71 -2.30 -16.31
C ILE A 658 -5.24 -3.50 -15.52
N THR A 659 -5.79 -4.50 -16.21
CA THR A 659 -6.30 -5.72 -15.57
C THR A 659 -5.17 -6.51 -14.89
N MET A 660 -4.04 -6.74 -15.55
CA MET A 660 -2.88 -7.43 -14.98
C MET A 660 -2.30 -6.67 -13.77
N ALA A 661 -2.31 -5.34 -13.81
CA ALA A 661 -1.90 -4.52 -12.67
C ALA A 661 -2.75 -4.79 -11.43
N CYS A 662 -4.03 -5.16 -11.57
CA CYS A 662 -4.88 -5.52 -10.42
C CYS A 662 -4.42 -6.78 -9.67
N ASN A 663 -3.62 -7.64 -10.28
CA ASN A 663 -3.04 -8.83 -9.62
C ASN A 663 -1.57 -8.66 -9.23
N SER A 664 -0.96 -7.52 -9.55
CA SER A 664 0.44 -7.26 -9.26
C SER A 664 0.69 -7.03 -7.76
N GLY A 665 1.85 -7.49 -7.28
CA GLY A 665 2.37 -7.19 -5.96
C GLY A 665 1.90 -8.11 -4.82
N VAL A 666 2.53 -7.91 -3.67
CA VAL A 666 2.16 -8.55 -2.40
C VAL A 666 0.85 -7.96 -1.86
N ILE A 667 0.18 -8.70 -0.97
CA ILE A 667 -1.12 -8.32 -0.39
C ILE A 667 -1.12 -6.91 0.22
N GLU A 668 0.03 -6.45 0.76
CA GLU A 668 0.19 -5.11 1.33
C GLU A 668 0.20 -3.97 0.30
N GLU A 669 0.61 -4.24 -0.94
CA GLU A 669 0.74 -3.23 -2.00
C GLU A 669 -0.44 -3.24 -2.97
N ARG A 670 -1.21 -4.33 -2.98
CA ARG A 670 -2.28 -4.57 -3.94
C ARG A 670 -3.38 -3.51 -3.91
N GLU A 671 -3.75 -2.99 -2.73
CA GLU A 671 -4.70 -1.86 -2.60
C GLU A 671 -4.24 -0.64 -3.40
N LYS A 672 -2.95 -0.30 -3.32
CA LYS A 672 -2.38 0.84 -4.06
C LYS A 672 -2.35 0.54 -5.56
N SER A 673 -2.10 -0.71 -5.94
CA SER A 673 -2.06 -1.11 -7.36
C SER A 673 -3.45 -1.03 -8.00
N VAL A 674 -4.48 -1.62 -7.39
CA VAL A 674 -5.86 -1.52 -7.90
C VAL A 674 -6.38 -0.08 -7.83
N HIS A 675 -5.98 0.71 -6.82
CA HIS A 675 -6.30 2.13 -6.78
C HIS A 675 -5.75 2.88 -8.01
N ARG A 676 -4.50 2.61 -8.39
CA ARG A 676 -3.89 3.17 -9.61
C ARG A 676 -4.61 2.67 -10.86
N ALA A 677 -4.96 1.38 -10.93
CA ALA A 677 -5.72 0.81 -12.03
C ALA A 677 -7.08 1.51 -12.22
N ALA A 678 -7.84 1.74 -11.14
CA ALA A 678 -9.12 2.47 -11.18
C ALA A 678 -8.96 3.91 -11.68
N LEU A 679 -7.90 4.62 -11.26
CA LEU A 679 -7.59 5.93 -11.80
C LEU A 679 -7.21 5.88 -13.29
N LEU A 680 -6.46 4.86 -13.71
CA LEU A 680 -6.06 4.66 -15.10
C LEU A 680 -7.28 4.41 -16.00
N VAL A 681 -8.25 3.59 -15.58
CA VAL A 681 -9.50 3.37 -16.34
C VAL A 681 -10.18 4.70 -16.70
N GLY A 682 -10.31 5.61 -15.73
CA GLY A 682 -10.90 6.93 -15.98
C GLY A 682 -10.04 7.82 -16.90
N LYS A 683 -8.70 7.78 -16.71
CA LYS A 683 -7.76 8.57 -17.53
C LYS A 683 -7.71 8.10 -18.98
N THR A 684 -7.88 6.80 -19.23
CA THR A 684 -7.73 6.19 -20.56
C THR A 684 -9.06 6.02 -21.29
N GLU A 685 -10.20 6.38 -20.69
CA GLU A 685 -11.53 6.25 -21.30
C GLU A 685 -11.59 6.90 -22.70
N ASP A 686 -11.16 8.15 -22.85
CA ASP A 686 -11.16 8.85 -24.15
C ASP A 686 -10.15 8.24 -25.14
N ILE A 687 -8.99 7.79 -24.66
CA ILE A 687 -7.97 7.11 -25.47
C ILE A 687 -8.56 5.83 -26.07
N LEU A 688 -9.18 5.01 -25.23
CA LEU A 688 -9.78 3.74 -25.63
C LEU A 688 -10.98 3.96 -26.56
N ASN A 689 -11.78 5.01 -26.35
CA ASN A 689 -12.86 5.38 -27.27
C ASN A 689 -12.33 5.69 -28.68
N VAL A 690 -11.23 6.45 -28.79
CA VAL A 690 -10.60 6.74 -30.09
C VAL A 690 -10.11 5.46 -30.76
N ILE A 691 -9.48 4.56 -30.01
CA ILE A 691 -8.91 3.31 -30.55
C ILE A 691 -10.02 2.33 -30.96
N GLN A 692 -11.13 2.24 -30.23
CA GLN A 692 -12.26 1.36 -30.55
C GLN A 692 -12.88 1.60 -31.94
N HIS A 693 -12.73 2.81 -32.49
CA HIS A 693 -13.23 3.15 -33.81
C HIS A 693 -12.36 2.60 -34.96
N HIS A 694 -11.17 2.07 -34.68
CA HIS A 694 -10.26 1.52 -35.67
C HIS A 694 -10.41 0.00 -35.77
N GLU A 695 -10.31 -0.55 -36.99
CA GLU A 695 -10.23 -1.99 -37.20
C GLU A 695 -8.88 -2.52 -36.71
N LEU A 696 -8.90 -3.47 -35.77
CA LEU A 696 -7.69 -4.06 -35.21
C LEU A 696 -7.15 -5.15 -36.14
N PRO A 697 -5.83 -5.21 -36.39
CA PRO A 697 -5.23 -6.33 -37.12
C PRO A 697 -5.39 -7.64 -36.33
N ASN A 698 -5.44 -8.76 -37.03
CA ASN A 698 -5.62 -10.09 -36.43
C ASN A 698 -4.33 -10.58 -35.74
N ILE A 699 -3.99 -9.94 -34.61
CA ILE A 699 -2.83 -10.27 -33.76
C ILE A 699 -3.36 -10.91 -32.48
N ASN A 700 -2.74 -12.02 -32.06
CA ASN A 700 -3.07 -12.60 -30.76
C ASN A 700 -2.75 -11.59 -29.63
N SER A 701 -3.61 -11.53 -28.62
CA SER A 701 -3.48 -10.60 -27.48
C SER A 701 -2.13 -10.69 -26.72
N ASP A 702 -1.47 -11.86 -26.72
CA ASP A 702 -0.12 -12.04 -26.14
C ASP A 702 0.98 -11.44 -27.03
N GLN A 703 0.79 -11.48 -28.34
CA GLN A 703 1.73 -10.98 -29.32
C GLN A 703 1.58 -9.47 -29.52
N SER A 704 0.38 -8.91 -29.37
CA SER A 704 0.12 -7.47 -29.52
C SER A 704 0.88 -6.59 -28.52
N ALA A 705 1.42 -7.16 -27.44
CA ALA A 705 2.26 -6.43 -26.49
C ALA A 705 3.62 -6.03 -27.08
N TYR A 706 4.11 -6.76 -28.09
CA TYR A 706 5.44 -6.60 -28.66
C TYR A 706 5.37 -5.88 -30.01
N ILE A 707 6.04 -4.73 -30.11
CA ILE A 707 6.08 -3.95 -31.36
C ILE A 707 6.62 -4.76 -32.56
N ASP A 708 7.52 -5.71 -32.32
CA ASP A 708 8.07 -6.60 -33.35
C ASP A 708 6.99 -7.53 -33.95
N GLN A 709 5.95 -7.89 -33.20
CA GLN A 709 4.85 -8.71 -33.72
C GLN A 709 3.86 -7.89 -34.57
N TRP A 710 3.67 -6.61 -34.20
CA TRP A 710 2.91 -5.66 -35.03
C TRP A 710 3.58 -5.47 -36.37
N LYS A 711 4.91 -5.30 -36.37
CA LYS A 711 5.71 -5.23 -37.59
C LYS A 711 5.45 -6.43 -38.51
N LEU A 712 5.56 -7.65 -37.98
CA LEU A 712 5.37 -8.88 -38.77
C LEU A 712 3.96 -9.00 -39.38
N THR A 713 2.95 -8.53 -38.67
CA THR A 713 1.54 -8.66 -39.11
C THR A 713 1.13 -7.60 -40.13
N LEU A 714 1.74 -6.41 -40.06
CA LEU A 714 1.42 -5.28 -40.95
C LEU A 714 2.22 -5.27 -42.26
N GLN A 715 3.20 -6.18 -42.42
CA GLN A 715 3.94 -6.32 -43.68
C GLN A 715 3.12 -7.09 -44.72
N PRO A 716 3.05 -6.62 -45.98
CA PRO A 716 2.37 -7.36 -47.04
C PRO A 716 3.08 -8.68 -47.36
N THR A 717 2.35 -9.79 -47.29
CA THR A 717 2.83 -11.13 -47.67
C THR A 717 3.06 -11.19 -49.18
N ASN A 718 4.26 -10.86 -49.65
CA ASN A 718 4.70 -11.20 -51.01
C ASN A 718 5.08 -12.69 -51.08
N LEU A 719 4.10 -13.58 -50.97
CA LEU A 719 4.25 -14.97 -51.39
C LEU A 719 3.53 -15.14 -52.73
N VAL A 720 4.27 -14.92 -53.82
CA VAL A 720 3.85 -15.36 -55.16
C VAL A 720 3.82 -16.89 -55.13
N PRO A 721 2.68 -17.55 -55.43
CA PRO A 721 2.66 -19.01 -55.54
C PRO A 721 3.45 -19.41 -56.78
N VAL A 722 4.58 -20.09 -56.58
CA VAL A 722 5.30 -20.77 -57.65
C VAL A 722 4.42 -21.89 -58.18
N ILE A 723 3.82 -21.69 -59.35
CA ILE A 723 3.15 -22.74 -60.11
C ILE A 723 4.27 -23.67 -60.64
N PRO A 724 4.27 -24.97 -60.31
CA PRO A 724 5.26 -25.88 -60.86
C PRO A 724 4.98 -26.10 -62.35
N SER A 725 5.96 -25.79 -63.20
CA SER A 725 5.95 -26.14 -64.61
C SER A 725 6.00 -27.66 -64.78
N ASN A 726 4.96 -28.24 -65.39
CA ASN A 726 4.96 -29.63 -65.85
C ASN A 726 6.07 -29.84 -66.87
N SER A 727 7.05 -30.69 -66.52
CA SER A 727 7.96 -31.27 -67.51
C SER A 727 7.29 -32.47 -68.17
N GLU A 728 7.05 -32.35 -69.48
CA GLU A 728 6.65 -33.43 -70.37
C GLU A 728 7.63 -34.61 -70.30
N LYS A 729 7.09 -35.82 -70.17
CA LYS A 729 7.81 -37.06 -70.45
C LYS A 729 7.62 -37.39 -71.94
N SER A 730 8.72 -37.46 -72.68
CA SER A 730 8.78 -38.19 -73.95
C SER A 730 9.93 -39.21 -73.88
N LEU A 731 9.52 -40.49 -73.91
CA LEU A 731 10.27 -41.75 -74.08
C LEU A 731 11.45 -42.05 -73.16
#